data_AF-A0A4R6JYR5-F1
#
_entry.id   AF-A0A4R6JYR5-F1
#
_cell.length_a   1.000
_cell.length_b   1.000
_cell.length_c   1.000
_cell.angle_alpha   90.00
_cell.angle_beta   90.00
_cell.angle_gamma   90.00
#
_symmetry.space_group_name_H-M   'P 1'
#
loop_
_entity.id
_entity.type
_entity.pdbx_description
1 polymer ?
#
loop_
_entity_poly.entity_id
_entity_poly.type
_entity_poly.pdbx_seq_one_letter_code
_entity_poly.pdbx_strand_id
1 'polypeptide(L)'
;MAAVTEGFVLGVDLGTSHTVAMLRRPDGRTRPLLFDGRPLLPSAVYLDPGGRLHVGADALRLGHADPARLEPHPKRHVDADTVMLADGATVPVSSLLAALLEAVAREAVATAGFLPPARVTYPASWGGPRRAVLVEALGRAGWPDGTELLPEPVAAARYFAEVLRRPLPVGSSLAVFDFGGGTLDIAVVRHNGPGADFSVTASGGADDLGGLDLDAALVDHLGKSLAGGEPAAWKALTDPVTLAQWRARRQFWEDVRGAKEMLSRSPFAPVPVPGVEHAVHLTRDEFEATADSLVRRGVAEAAAVIAAAGLQPPELAGLFLVGGSSRVPLVARLLHSELGIAPTVLEQPELPVAEGATLDQARPTAGEPTAGPPTAPADRPPTATMASTLAAPTPTPTPPPPASGPAPTPTAPPAPADDRHYAEPVDPWATGEAAAIAAGGHALPGSPSLPGSAAPFGPPSHEPWLASDHTPHPGPPHNRPPGAPAAPAANRPARSRRPWAVAGAAAAVVVIAAGAAVAWAFWPRYPALDYQTLGNPVHVTPAVPFTSGLRDAVIRDNRAYLASTDYETGRIGVVAIDTGTDKPAWSKPDAGTAPGTVKAWEAVIALPVGVALISDGDYTTKTRELVLLAAADGRQLWKRTLGDDDQVWFAGDRAVVADRKNKQLLGLDMTNGQERWTQPDPEGSQPDLITVTTPADLSGPAGATGRPLSPDLGDDPRLVQIGGDDSVRVLDANTGKVLVSRPDVADTTDDVIAHNGRLIVRESDGAHRLVAYGLDKLDGVDIIYTSASRDARLWRLTACGDDRVCTLEGTGPGDANAQVVAVDIPEGKPAWKAAAPQADLIIPVGQAVITAGASENRLTDADGETVWAGPQAAARLDAANVLELSKPFAGYPDDPALAGRHLGDQPVQLGPLSDVNTGTCSWNTTHLACATGEDFVLIRFAK
;
A
#
# COMPACT_ATOMS: atom_id res chain seq x y z
N MET A 1 41.95 34.03 11.34
CA MET A 1 40.99 33.19 10.59
C MET A 1 40.37 32.08 11.44
N ALA A 2 41.09 31.45 12.37
CA ALA A 2 40.57 30.36 13.23
C ALA A 2 39.23 30.60 13.96
N ALA A 3 38.82 31.85 14.24
CA ALA A 3 37.54 32.16 14.88
C ALA A 3 36.32 32.19 13.92
N VAL A 4 36.50 31.85 12.63
CA VAL A 4 35.40 31.77 11.64
C VAL A 4 34.98 30.32 11.35
N THR A 5 35.88 29.37 11.63
CA THR A 5 35.70 27.93 11.39
C THR A 5 35.01 27.19 12.54
N GLU A 6 34.90 27.81 13.71
CA GLU A 6 34.47 27.17 14.96
C GLU A 6 32.95 26.86 14.93
N GLY A 7 32.60 25.58 15.03
CA GLY A 7 31.21 25.09 15.03
C GLY A 7 30.59 24.81 13.65
N PHE A 8 31.35 24.90 12.55
CA PHE A 8 30.91 24.40 11.24
C PHE A 8 31.38 22.95 11.04
N VAL A 9 30.45 22.07 10.64
CA VAL A 9 30.74 20.67 10.30
C VAL A 9 30.02 20.32 9.00
N LEU A 10 30.72 19.68 8.06
CA LEU A 10 30.11 19.14 6.85
C LEU A 10 30.02 17.60 6.97
N GLY A 11 28.84 17.04 6.79
CA GLY A 11 28.66 15.61 6.55
C GLY A 11 28.58 15.35 5.06
N VAL A 12 29.36 14.41 4.53
CA VAL A 12 29.39 14.08 3.10
C VAL A 12 29.16 12.59 2.92
N ASP A 13 28.04 12.22 2.31
CA ASP A 13 27.82 10.87 1.81
C ASP A 13 28.24 10.77 0.35
N LEU A 14 29.23 9.91 0.09
CA LEU A 14 29.77 9.64 -1.25
C LEU A 14 29.14 8.32 -1.75
N GLY A 15 27.85 8.35 -2.08
CA GLY A 15 27.11 7.19 -2.56
C GLY A 15 27.39 6.82 -4.02
N THR A 16 27.07 5.58 -4.40
CA THR A 16 27.40 5.02 -5.73
C THR A 16 26.71 5.71 -6.90
N SER A 17 25.47 6.18 -6.70
CA SER A 17 24.68 6.87 -7.74
C SER A 17 24.49 8.36 -7.44
N HIS A 18 24.44 8.74 -6.17
CA HIS A 18 24.31 10.12 -5.71
C HIS A 18 25.28 10.41 -4.55
N THR A 19 25.83 11.62 -4.56
CA THR A 19 26.62 12.21 -3.48
C THR A 19 25.74 13.26 -2.79
N VAL A 20 25.70 13.24 -1.47
CA VAL A 20 24.90 14.15 -0.62
C VAL A 20 25.82 14.88 0.34
N ALA A 21 25.60 16.17 0.56
CA ALA A 21 26.38 16.94 1.52
C ALA A 21 25.50 17.83 2.39
N MET A 22 25.70 17.75 3.70
CA MET A 22 24.91 18.43 4.73
C MET A 22 25.82 19.36 5.54
N LEU A 23 25.56 20.65 5.51
CA LEU A 23 26.28 21.67 6.27
C LEU A 23 25.56 21.99 7.57
N ARG A 24 26.16 21.64 8.70
CA ARG A 24 25.75 22.11 10.02
C ARG A 24 26.52 23.37 10.39
N ARG A 25 25.79 24.36 10.91
CA ARG A 25 26.31 25.68 11.30
C ARG A 25 26.50 25.78 12.82
N PRO A 26 27.27 26.77 13.32
CA PRO A 26 27.51 26.94 14.76
C PRO A 26 26.25 27.26 15.59
N ASP A 27 25.14 27.64 14.93
CA ASP A 27 23.82 27.79 15.55
C ASP A 27 23.02 26.47 15.64
N GLY A 28 23.67 25.34 15.37
CA GLY A 28 23.12 23.99 15.43
C GLY A 28 22.30 23.57 14.21
N ARG A 29 21.96 24.49 13.29
CA ARG A 29 21.09 24.21 12.15
C ARG A 29 21.86 23.52 11.01
N THR A 30 21.31 22.41 10.53
CA THR A 30 21.79 21.69 9.34
C THR A 30 21.00 22.12 8.09
N ARG A 31 21.64 22.09 6.93
CA ARG A 31 21.01 22.23 5.60
C ARG A 31 21.78 21.42 4.55
N PRO A 32 21.12 20.88 3.52
CA PRO A 32 21.84 20.33 2.37
C PRO A 32 22.57 21.45 1.60
N LEU A 33 23.72 21.10 1.03
CA LEU A 33 24.31 21.82 -0.09
C LEU A 33 23.48 21.55 -1.36
N LEU A 34 23.42 22.52 -2.27
CA LEU A 34 22.56 22.44 -3.46
C LEU A 34 23.38 22.46 -4.76
N PHE A 35 23.43 21.31 -5.42
CA PHE A 35 24.08 21.11 -6.71
C PHE A 35 23.06 21.37 -7.82
N ASP A 36 23.28 22.41 -8.63
CA ASP A 36 22.33 22.90 -9.63
C ASP A 36 20.90 23.12 -9.08
N GLY A 37 20.82 23.53 -7.80
CA GLY A 37 19.56 23.74 -7.06
C GLY A 37 18.96 22.49 -6.41
N ARG A 38 19.60 21.32 -6.49
CA ARG A 38 19.12 20.03 -5.95
C ARG A 38 20.01 19.53 -4.79
N PRO A 39 19.45 18.84 -3.77
CA PRO A 39 20.24 18.33 -2.65
C PRO A 39 21.08 17.07 -2.97
N LEU A 40 20.93 16.51 -4.18
CA LEU A 40 21.63 15.31 -4.65
C LEU A 40 22.53 15.68 -5.84
N LEU A 41 23.83 15.42 -5.74
CA LEU A 41 24.77 15.45 -6.85
C LEU A 41 24.82 14.06 -7.48
N PRO A 42 24.52 13.84 -8.78
CA PRO A 42 24.77 12.55 -9.42
C PRO A 42 26.26 12.20 -9.36
N SER A 43 26.60 10.99 -8.89
CA SER A 43 28.00 10.56 -8.69
C SER A 43 28.76 10.27 -10.00
N ALA A 44 28.21 10.65 -11.15
CA ALA A 44 28.80 10.44 -12.46
C ALA A 44 29.96 11.42 -12.75
N VAL A 45 30.95 10.94 -13.51
CA VAL A 45 32.16 11.68 -13.93
C VAL A 45 32.36 11.51 -15.44
N TYR A 46 32.69 12.59 -16.15
CA TYR A 46 32.90 12.59 -17.61
C TYR A 46 34.26 13.18 -17.98
N LEU A 47 35.05 12.47 -18.79
CA LEU A 47 36.36 12.90 -19.28
C LEU A 47 36.26 13.60 -20.64
N ASP A 48 36.40 14.92 -20.69
CA ASP A 48 36.33 15.66 -21.95
C ASP A 48 37.58 15.50 -22.85
N PRO A 49 37.49 15.87 -24.15
CA PRO A 49 38.63 15.80 -25.08
C PRO A 49 39.82 16.71 -24.72
N GLY A 50 39.67 17.64 -23.78
CA GLY A 50 40.74 18.46 -23.22
C GLY A 50 41.41 17.84 -21.99
N GLY A 51 40.95 16.66 -21.54
CA GLY A 51 41.43 15.97 -20.35
C GLY A 51 40.80 16.45 -19.04
N ARG A 52 39.75 17.28 -19.07
CA ARG A 52 39.07 17.76 -17.87
C ARG A 52 37.99 16.78 -17.43
N LEU A 53 37.93 16.50 -16.13
CA LEU A 53 36.80 15.82 -15.51
C LEU A 53 35.64 16.82 -15.27
N HIS A 54 34.44 16.44 -15.69
CA HIS A 54 33.17 17.07 -15.35
C HIS A 54 32.40 16.10 -14.44
N VAL A 55 31.44 16.58 -13.64
CA VAL A 55 30.67 15.74 -12.71
C VAL A 55 29.19 16.10 -12.69
N GLY A 56 28.36 15.26 -12.06
CA GLY A 56 26.96 15.58 -11.79
C GLY A 56 26.08 15.60 -13.04
N ALA A 57 25.12 16.52 -13.07
CA ALA A 57 24.21 16.69 -14.20
C ALA A 57 24.95 17.01 -15.51
N ASP A 58 26.07 17.76 -15.44
CA ASP A 58 26.91 18.04 -16.61
C ASP A 58 27.64 16.80 -17.12
N ALA A 59 28.13 15.92 -16.24
CA ALA A 59 28.72 14.65 -16.67
C ALA A 59 27.70 13.75 -17.38
N LEU A 60 26.51 13.58 -16.80
CA LEU A 60 25.43 12.81 -17.45
C LEU A 60 25.06 13.41 -18.81
N ARG A 61 24.83 14.73 -18.88
CA ARG A 61 24.47 15.46 -20.10
C ARG A 61 25.52 15.34 -21.20
N LEU A 62 26.81 15.33 -20.85
CA LEU A 62 27.90 15.09 -21.80
C LEU A 62 28.01 13.60 -22.18
N GLY A 63 27.77 12.68 -21.23
CA GLY A 63 27.73 11.23 -21.46
C GLY A 63 26.59 10.77 -22.39
N HIS A 64 25.45 11.45 -22.42
CA HIS A 64 24.42 11.24 -23.45
C HIS A 64 24.92 11.60 -24.87
N ALA A 65 25.96 12.43 -25.00
CA ALA A 65 26.60 12.74 -26.28
C ALA A 65 27.78 11.80 -26.60
N ASP A 66 28.60 11.44 -25.63
CA ASP A 66 29.69 10.45 -25.79
C ASP A 66 29.74 9.47 -24.60
N PRO A 67 29.02 8.33 -24.69
CA PRO A 67 28.95 7.37 -23.59
C PRO A 67 30.29 6.73 -23.22
N ALA A 68 31.26 6.67 -24.14
CA ALA A 68 32.57 6.08 -23.87
C ALA A 68 33.43 6.94 -22.92
N ARG A 69 33.05 8.20 -22.69
CA ARG A 69 33.75 9.15 -21.81
C ARG A 69 33.14 9.28 -20.42
N LEU A 70 32.05 8.57 -20.14
CA LEU A 70 31.29 8.63 -18.89
C LEU A 70 31.63 7.43 -17.97
N GLU A 71 32.11 7.71 -16.76
CA GLU A 71 32.01 6.77 -15.64
C GLU A 71 30.81 7.17 -14.76
N PRO A 72 29.68 6.44 -14.80
CA PRO A 72 28.47 6.82 -14.09
C PRO A 72 28.49 6.51 -12.58
N HIS A 73 29.30 5.56 -12.11
CA HIS A 73 29.23 4.95 -10.77
C HIS A 73 30.64 4.69 -10.15
N PRO A 74 31.55 5.68 -10.08
CA PRO A 74 32.96 5.48 -9.76
C PRO A 74 33.23 4.80 -8.40
N LYS A 75 32.30 4.84 -7.42
CA LYS A 75 32.40 4.08 -6.15
C LYS A 75 32.48 2.56 -6.40
N ARG A 76 31.88 2.03 -7.48
CA ARG A 76 32.00 0.63 -7.93
C ARG A 76 33.44 0.22 -8.22
N HIS A 77 34.28 1.16 -8.63
CA HIS A 77 35.65 0.89 -9.08
C HIS A 77 36.70 1.03 -7.96
N VAL A 78 36.29 1.15 -6.69
CA VAL A 78 37.20 1.41 -5.56
C VAL A 78 38.33 0.37 -5.37
N ASP A 79 38.17 -0.86 -5.85
CA ASP A 79 39.21 -1.91 -5.82
C ASP A 79 40.13 -1.91 -7.07
N ALA A 80 39.91 -1.01 -8.03
CA ALA A 80 40.71 -0.88 -9.25
C ALA A 80 41.60 0.37 -9.22
N ASP A 81 42.82 0.28 -9.73
CA ASP A 81 43.73 1.42 -9.82
C ASP A 81 43.17 2.52 -10.75
N THR A 82 42.60 2.13 -11.89
CA THR A 82 42.14 3.03 -12.96
C THR A 82 40.88 2.53 -13.67
N VAL A 83 40.01 3.46 -14.08
CA VAL A 83 38.95 3.22 -15.08
C VAL A 83 39.48 3.62 -16.46
N MET A 84 39.11 2.89 -17.51
CA MET A 84 39.41 3.25 -18.90
C MET A 84 38.23 4.03 -19.49
N LEU A 85 38.48 5.26 -19.92
CA LEU A 85 37.51 6.16 -20.55
C LEU A 85 38.03 6.64 -21.91
N ALA A 86 37.13 7.17 -22.74
CA ALA A 86 37.43 7.64 -24.09
C ALA A 86 38.11 6.55 -24.95
N ASP A 87 38.99 6.96 -25.84
CA ASP A 87 39.79 6.14 -26.76
C ASP A 87 40.95 5.39 -26.04
N GLY A 88 40.68 4.83 -24.85
CA GLY A 88 41.65 4.07 -24.04
C GLY A 88 42.42 4.87 -22.97
N ALA A 89 41.95 6.04 -22.57
CA ALA A 89 42.58 6.86 -21.54
C ALA A 89 42.30 6.31 -20.12
N THR A 90 43.35 5.92 -19.40
CA THR A 90 43.24 5.41 -18.03
C THR A 90 43.22 6.56 -17.00
N VAL A 91 42.13 6.68 -16.25
CA VAL A 91 41.95 7.67 -15.18
C VAL A 91 42.00 6.98 -13.82
N PRO A 92 42.85 7.40 -12.87
CA PRO A 92 42.89 6.81 -11.53
C PRO A 92 41.57 6.97 -10.78
N VAL A 93 41.11 5.94 -10.09
CA VAL A 93 39.81 5.97 -9.39
C VAL A 93 39.79 7.04 -8.30
N SER A 94 40.90 7.23 -7.58
CA SER A 94 41.09 8.33 -6.64
C SER A 94 40.91 9.72 -7.28
N SER A 95 41.14 9.87 -8.58
CA SER A 95 40.92 11.13 -9.32
C SER A 95 39.45 11.33 -9.74
N LEU A 96 38.72 10.24 -10.04
CA LEU A 96 37.27 10.29 -10.28
C LEU A 96 36.52 10.69 -9.00
N LEU A 97 36.87 10.07 -7.87
CA LEU A 97 36.30 10.41 -6.57
C LEU A 97 36.72 11.82 -6.12
N ALA A 98 37.96 12.25 -6.41
CA ALA A 98 38.39 13.62 -6.15
C ALA A 98 37.54 14.66 -6.90
N ALA A 99 37.20 14.43 -8.18
CA ALA A 99 36.38 15.36 -8.96
C ALA A 99 34.96 15.57 -8.37
N LEU A 100 34.38 14.53 -7.77
CA LEU A 100 33.11 14.64 -7.01
C LEU A 100 33.31 15.47 -5.73
N LEU A 101 34.36 15.15 -4.97
CA LEU A 101 34.70 15.84 -3.73
C LEU A 101 35.10 17.31 -3.97
N GLU A 102 35.66 17.67 -5.12
CA GLU A 102 35.90 19.04 -5.58
C GLU A 102 34.60 19.81 -5.90
N ALA A 103 33.54 19.13 -6.35
CA ALA A 103 32.23 19.76 -6.52
C ALA A 103 31.55 20.02 -5.16
N VAL A 104 31.61 19.05 -4.25
CA VAL A 104 31.17 19.23 -2.85
C VAL A 104 31.96 20.37 -2.18
N ALA A 105 33.28 20.42 -2.36
CA ALA A 105 34.12 21.47 -1.80
C ALA A 105 33.81 22.86 -2.37
N ARG A 106 33.57 22.97 -3.69
CA ARG A 106 33.15 24.24 -4.33
C ARG A 106 31.83 24.76 -3.77
N GLU A 107 30.83 23.90 -3.61
CA GLU A 107 29.53 24.33 -3.06
C GLU A 107 29.62 24.61 -1.55
N ALA A 108 30.43 23.87 -0.79
CA ALA A 108 30.71 24.20 0.60
C ALA A 108 31.34 25.60 0.74
N VAL A 109 32.31 25.94 -0.12
CA VAL A 109 32.92 27.27 -0.19
C VAL A 109 31.91 28.34 -0.63
N ALA A 110 31.01 28.05 -1.58
CA ALA A 110 29.97 28.98 -2.01
C ALA A 110 28.95 29.29 -0.90
N THR A 111 28.53 28.26 -0.14
CA THR A 111 27.48 28.35 0.88
C THR A 111 28.00 28.73 2.29
N ALA A 112 29.30 28.54 2.59
CA ALA A 112 29.91 28.89 3.88
C ALA A 112 31.01 29.96 3.80
N GLY A 113 31.56 30.26 2.62
CA GLY A 113 32.69 31.18 2.42
C GLY A 113 34.08 30.57 2.63
N PHE A 114 34.15 29.30 3.04
CA PHE A 114 35.36 28.50 3.23
C PHE A 114 35.00 27.00 3.15
N LEU A 115 35.99 26.11 3.07
CA LEU A 115 35.79 24.67 3.13
C LEU A 115 35.85 24.19 4.60
N PRO A 116 34.74 23.73 5.21
CA PRO A 116 34.76 23.26 6.59
C PRO A 116 35.44 21.88 6.72
N PRO A 117 35.90 21.50 7.93
CA PRO A 117 36.20 20.10 8.22
C PRO A 117 34.97 19.23 7.97
N ALA A 118 35.19 18.06 7.36
CA ALA A 118 34.11 17.13 7.02
C ALA A 118 34.23 15.78 7.72
N ARG A 119 33.10 15.08 7.81
CA ARG A 119 33.04 13.63 8.02
C ARG A 119 32.50 13.02 6.74
N VAL A 120 33.34 12.25 6.07
CA VAL A 120 33.03 11.63 4.78
C VAL A 120 32.71 10.16 5.03
N THR A 121 31.55 9.72 4.59
CA THR A 121 31.05 8.38 4.95
C THR A 121 31.57 7.30 4.01
N TYR A 122 31.69 6.09 4.56
CA TYR A 122 32.10 4.89 3.83
C TYR A 122 31.38 3.63 4.36
N PRO A 123 31.20 2.57 3.55
CA PRO A 123 30.50 1.37 3.98
C PRO A 123 31.26 0.62 5.09
N ALA A 124 30.56 0.13 6.11
CA ALA A 124 31.20 -0.52 7.27
C ALA A 124 32.01 -1.79 6.90
N SER A 125 31.68 -2.41 5.77
CA SER A 125 32.38 -3.52 5.13
C SER A 125 33.80 -3.18 4.64
N TRP A 126 34.14 -1.90 4.44
CA TRP A 126 35.39 -1.50 3.77
C TRP A 126 36.65 -1.63 4.65
N GLY A 127 37.57 -2.49 4.18
CA GLY A 127 38.90 -2.68 4.75
C GLY A 127 39.83 -1.46 4.62
N GLY A 128 41.11 -1.65 4.97
CA GLY A 128 42.14 -0.61 4.83
C GLY A 128 42.31 -0.06 3.40
N PRO A 129 42.44 -0.90 2.35
CA PRO A 129 42.70 -0.45 0.98
C PRO A 129 41.60 0.46 0.39
N ARG A 130 40.33 0.04 0.41
CA ARG A 130 39.21 0.85 -0.12
C ARG A 130 39.14 2.24 0.54
N ARG A 131 39.43 2.33 1.85
CA ARG A 131 39.50 3.61 2.59
C ARG A 131 40.71 4.46 2.24
N ALA A 132 41.86 3.85 1.90
CA ALA A 132 43.05 4.58 1.46
C ALA A 132 42.81 5.33 0.14
N VAL A 133 42.05 4.74 -0.80
CA VAL A 133 41.62 5.39 -2.06
C VAL A 133 40.79 6.65 -1.77
N LEU A 134 39.91 6.60 -0.76
CA LEU A 134 39.11 7.75 -0.34
C LEU A 134 39.95 8.84 0.34
N VAL A 135 40.94 8.47 1.18
CA VAL A 135 41.90 9.43 1.75
C VAL A 135 42.75 10.09 0.66
N GLU A 136 43.18 9.34 -0.35
CA GLU A 136 43.90 9.89 -1.51
C GLU A 136 43.03 10.86 -2.31
N ALA A 137 41.75 10.52 -2.55
CA ALA A 137 40.79 11.38 -3.22
C ALA A 137 40.55 12.70 -2.46
N LEU A 138 40.46 12.66 -1.13
CA LEU A 138 40.34 13.85 -0.28
C LEU A 138 41.60 14.73 -0.32
N GLY A 139 42.79 14.12 -0.31
CA GLY A 139 44.06 14.83 -0.47
C GLY A 139 44.19 15.50 -1.83
N ARG A 140 43.76 14.82 -2.91
CA ARG A 140 43.70 15.37 -4.28
C ARG A 140 42.73 16.56 -4.38
N ALA A 141 41.55 16.43 -3.80
CA ALA A 141 40.51 17.46 -3.79
C ALA A 141 40.77 18.62 -2.79
N GLY A 142 41.91 18.62 -2.09
CA GLY A 142 42.36 19.75 -1.26
C GLY A 142 41.59 19.93 0.06
N TRP A 143 41.07 18.84 0.65
CA TRP A 143 40.33 18.90 1.92
C TRP A 143 41.24 19.24 3.12
N PRO A 144 40.72 19.95 4.14
CA PRO A 144 41.53 20.42 5.26
C PRO A 144 41.91 19.29 6.23
N ASP A 145 43.06 19.46 6.88
CA ASP A 145 43.47 18.68 8.05
C ASP A 145 42.38 18.72 9.12
N GLY A 146 41.92 17.55 9.57
CA GLY A 146 40.73 17.41 10.42
C GLY A 146 39.47 16.97 9.68
N THR A 147 39.55 16.67 8.38
CA THR A 147 38.55 15.84 7.69
C THR A 147 38.70 14.38 8.12
N GLU A 148 37.61 13.76 8.56
CA GLU A 148 37.55 12.41 9.14
C GLU A 148 36.73 11.45 8.25
N LEU A 149 36.99 10.14 8.37
CA LEU A 149 36.16 9.09 7.76
C LEU A 149 35.21 8.47 8.80
N LEU A 150 33.94 8.31 8.47
CA LEU A 150 32.89 7.79 9.37
C LEU A 150 32.13 6.61 8.72
N PRO A 151 31.86 5.48 9.40
CA PRO A 151 31.02 4.44 8.82
C PRO A 151 29.60 4.93 8.53
N GLU A 152 29.09 4.68 7.32
CA GLU A 152 27.72 4.99 6.88
C GLU A 152 26.64 4.57 7.91
N PRO A 153 26.62 3.33 8.44
CA PRO A 153 25.62 2.93 9.43
C PRO A 153 25.80 3.59 10.80
N VAL A 154 27.02 4.04 11.16
CA VAL A 154 27.21 4.85 12.39
C VAL A 154 26.59 6.23 12.20
N ALA A 155 26.74 6.85 11.03
CA ALA A 155 26.07 8.11 10.72
C ALA A 155 24.53 7.95 10.75
N ALA A 156 24.00 6.90 10.11
CA ALA A 156 22.57 6.56 10.14
C ALA A 156 22.04 6.34 11.56
N ALA A 157 22.77 5.65 12.44
CA ALA A 157 22.40 5.46 13.84
C ALA A 157 22.34 6.78 14.63
N ARG A 158 23.28 7.70 14.40
CA ARG A 158 23.24 9.05 14.99
C ARG A 158 22.01 9.84 14.53
N TYR A 159 21.69 9.78 13.23
CA TYR A 159 20.50 10.42 12.67
C TYR A 159 19.20 9.88 13.29
N PHE A 160 19.08 8.56 13.41
CA PHE A 160 17.93 7.90 14.04
C PHE A 160 17.76 8.34 15.51
N ALA A 161 18.85 8.40 16.27
CA ALA A 161 18.83 8.78 17.67
C ALA A 161 18.49 10.28 17.89
N GLU A 162 19.19 11.20 17.21
CA GLU A 162 19.10 12.64 17.50
C GLU A 162 18.08 13.39 16.62
N VAL A 163 18.00 13.09 15.32
CA VAL A 163 17.18 13.85 14.36
C VAL A 163 15.75 13.32 14.32
N LEU A 164 15.57 12.00 14.19
CA LEU A 164 14.26 11.35 14.34
C LEU A 164 13.79 11.29 15.79
N ARG A 165 14.65 11.67 16.76
CA ARG A 165 14.38 11.67 18.20
C ARG A 165 13.89 10.31 18.72
N ARG A 166 14.50 9.22 18.24
CA ARG A 166 14.26 7.86 18.72
C ARG A 166 15.44 7.43 19.61
N PRO A 167 15.51 7.89 20.87
CA PRO A 167 16.68 7.67 21.72
C PRO A 167 16.89 6.18 21.98
N LEU A 168 18.06 5.69 21.57
CA LEU A 168 18.48 4.32 21.82
C LEU A 168 19.02 4.21 23.26
N PRO A 169 18.57 3.26 24.09
CA PRO A 169 19.16 3.02 25.41
C PRO A 169 20.66 2.69 25.32
N VAL A 170 21.45 3.08 26.31
CA VAL A 170 22.87 2.66 26.36
C VAL A 170 22.92 1.14 26.52
N GLY A 171 23.73 0.48 25.67
CA GLY A 171 23.85 -0.97 25.58
C GLY A 171 22.91 -1.62 24.56
N SER A 172 21.92 -0.93 24.01
CA SER A 172 21.03 -1.46 22.96
C SER A 172 21.65 -1.38 21.56
N SER A 173 21.07 -2.10 20.61
CA SER A 173 21.55 -2.22 19.23
C SER A 173 20.46 -1.86 18.21
N LEU A 174 20.85 -1.15 17.14
CA LEU A 174 20.03 -0.83 15.97
C LEU A 174 20.58 -1.61 14.77
N ALA A 175 19.72 -2.23 13.96
CA ALA A 175 20.13 -2.70 12.64
C ALA A 175 19.94 -1.57 11.62
N VAL A 176 20.98 -1.31 10.81
CA VAL A 176 20.92 -0.41 9.65
C VAL A 176 21.02 -1.25 8.38
N PHE A 177 20.13 -0.99 7.44
CA PHE A 177 20.04 -1.64 6.14
C PHE A 177 20.17 -0.55 5.06
N ASP A 178 21.37 -0.39 4.50
CA ASP A 178 21.64 0.60 3.45
C ASP A 178 21.52 -0.06 2.08
N PHE A 179 20.33 0.05 1.47
CA PHE A 179 20.10 -0.44 0.12
C PHE A 179 20.40 0.68 -0.88
N GLY A 180 21.68 0.81 -1.20
CA GLY A 180 22.21 1.85 -2.05
C GLY A 180 21.91 1.65 -3.53
N GLY A 181 22.51 2.51 -4.35
CA GLY A 181 22.45 2.39 -5.81
C GLY A 181 23.25 1.20 -6.37
N GLY A 182 24.25 0.69 -5.63
CA GLY A 182 25.10 -0.42 -6.10
C GLY A 182 25.31 -1.54 -5.09
N THR A 183 25.52 -1.22 -3.82
CA THR A 183 25.70 -2.22 -2.76
C THR A 183 24.51 -2.24 -1.83
N LEU A 184 24.34 -3.37 -1.14
CA LEU A 184 23.53 -3.51 0.05
C LEU A 184 24.51 -3.69 1.20
N ASP A 185 24.65 -2.68 2.06
CA ASP A 185 25.52 -2.74 3.23
C ASP A 185 24.65 -2.80 4.49
N ILE A 186 24.89 -3.82 5.32
CA ILE A 186 24.09 -4.09 6.52
C ILE A 186 24.99 -4.09 7.74
N ALA A 187 24.58 -3.43 8.81
CA ALA A 187 25.33 -3.43 10.06
C ALA A 187 24.41 -3.39 11.28
N VAL A 188 24.80 -4.11 12.32
CA VAL A 188 24.30 -3.87 13.68
C VAL A 188 25.21 -2.86 14.36
N VAL A 189 24.60 -1.81 14.88
CA VAL A 189 25.27 -0.68 15.54
C VAL A 189 24.81 -0.60 16.98
N ARG A 190 25.75 -0.70 17.93
CA ARG A 190 25.48 -0.63 19.37
C ARG A 190 25.74 0.77 19.90
N HIS A 191 24.87 1.20 20.82
CA HIS A 191 25.04 2.43 21.59
C HIS A 191 25.88 2.14 22.86
N ASN A 192 27.04 2.77 23.01
CA ASN A 192 28.02 2.41 24.05
C ASN A 192 28.04 3.36 25.26
N GLY A 193 27.62 4.61 25.08
CA GLY A 193 27.73 5.67 26.06
C GLY A 193 26.77 6.83 25.80
N PRO A 194 26.82 7.93 26.56
CA PRO A 194 25.91 9.06 26.38
C PRO A 194 26.23 9.89 25.12
N GLY A 195 25.18 10.31 24.40
CA GLY A 195 25.30 11.12 23.18
C GLY A 195 25.44 10.26 21.93
N ALA A 196 26.20 10.71 20.94
CA ALA A 196 26.32 10.02 19.65
C ALA A 196 27.33 8.85 19.64
N ASP A 197 27.51 8.15 20.77
CA ASP A 197 28.55 7.12 20.93
C ASP A 197 28.11 5.73 20.45
N PHE A 198 28.37 5.48 19.18
CA PHE A 198 27.94 4.30 18.45
C PHE A 198 29.12 3.55 17.82
N SER A 199 29.11 2.21 17.90
CA SER A 199 30.06 1.34 17.19
C SER A 199 29.36 0.20 16.45
N VAL A 200 29.92 -0.22 15.33
CA VAL A 200 29.50 -1.43 14.61
C VAL A 200 29.90 -2.66 15.44
N THR A 201 28.95 -3.58 15.68
CA THR A 201 29.23 -4.87 16.34
C THR A 201 29.34 -6.01 15.33
N ALA A 202 28.55 -5.96 14.26
CA ALA A 202 28.69 -6.83 13.09
C ALA A 202 28.31 -6.06 11.83
N SER A 203 28.91 -6.43 10.70
CA SER A 203 28.57 -5.90 9.37
C SER A 203 28.75 -6.97 8.31
N GLY A 204 27.89 -6.92 7.30
CA GLY A 204 27.89 -7.77 6.11
C GLY A 204 27.15 -7.04 4.99
N GLY A 205 26.63 -7.78 4.03
CA GLY A 205 26.02 -7.21 2.83
C GLY A 205 26.45 -7.91 1.54
N ALA A 206 26.12 -7.28 0.42
CA ALA A 206 26.41 -7.79 -0.91
C ALA A 206 26.90 -6.66 -1.84
N ASP A 207 28.14 -6.79 -2.31
CA ASP A 207 28.74 -5.91 -3.32
C ASP A 207 28.00 -6.01 -4.67
N ASP A 208 27.19 -7.06 -4.91
CA ASP A 208 26.42 -7.31 -6.15
C ASP A 208 24.89 -7.15 -5.97
N LEU A 209 24.45 -6.29 -5.05
CA LEU A 209 23.03 -6.09 -4.75
C LEU A 209 22.69 -4.63 -4.46
N GLY A 210 22.39 -3.86 -5.50
CA GLY A 210 21.89 -2.49 -5.36
C GLY A 210 20.81 -2.14 -6.39
N GLY A 211 20.46 -0.86 -6.42
CA GLY A 211 19.50 -0.31 -7.39
C GLY A 211 19.87 -0.58 -8.86
N LEU A 212 21.16 -0.74 -9.18
CA LEU A 212 21.65 -1.10 -10.52
C LEU A 212 21.43 -2.57 -10.88
N ASP A 213 21.46 -3.46 -9.90
CA ASP A 213 21.24 -4.88 -10.10
C ASP A 213 19.73 -5.17 -10.23
N LEU A 214 18.90 -4.33 -9.60
CA LEU A 214 17.47 -4.21 -9.90
C LEU A 214 17.19 -3.60 -11.30
N ASP A 215 17.94 -2.57 -11.74
CA ASP A 215 17.86 -2.05 -13.12
C ASP A 215 18.17 -3.17 -14.13
N ALA A 216 19.23 -3.95 -13.88
CA ALA A 216 19.66 -5.06 -14.74
C ALA A 216 18.61 -6.18 -14.81
N ALA A 217 18.03 -6.59 -13.68
CA ALA A 217 16.99 -7.61 -13.65
C ALA A 217 15.73 -7.18 -14.44
N LEU A 218 15.37 -5.89 -14.40
CA LEU A 218 14.32 -5.32 -15.24
C LEU A 218 14.68 -5.26 -16.72
N VAL A 219 15.93 -4.93 -17.07
CA VAL A 219 16.42 -5.02 -18.46
C VAL A 219 16.32 -6.45 -18.99
N ASP A 220 16.68 -7.45 -18.20
CA ASP A 220 16.54 -8.88 -18.56
C ASP A 220 15.07 -9.34 -18.60
N HIS A 221 14.18 -8.74 -17.80
CA HIS A 221 12.74 -8.98 -17.89
C HIS A 221 12.20 -8.45 -19.24
N LEU A 222 12.37 -7.16 -19.50
CA LEU A 222 11.91 -6.49 -20.72
C LEU A 222 12.53 -7.11 -21.98
N GLY A 223 13.79 -7.54 -21.89
CA GLY A 223 14.52 -8.22 -22.95
C GLY A 223 13.87 -9.51 -23.44
N LYS A 224 13.15 -10.26 -22.58
CA LYS A 224 12.42 -11.47 -22.99
C LYS A 224 11.28 -11.15 -23.96
N SER A 225 10.57 -10.05 -23.72
CA SER A 225 9.49 -9.57 -24.59
C SER A 225 10.05 -8.88 -25.85
N LEU A 226 11.04 -8.01 -25.68
CA LEU A 226 11.65 -7.25 -26.78
C LEU A 226 12.42 -8.14 -27.76
N ALA A 227 13.06 -9.23 -27.31
CA ALA A 227 13.72 -10.19 -28.20
C ALA A 227 12.75 -10.92 -29.14
N GLY A 228 11.48 -11.06 -28.75
CA GLY A 228 10.43 -11.69 -29.56
C GLY A 228 9.69 -10.70 -30.46
N GLY A 229 9.23 -9.58 -29.91
CA GLY A 229 8.44 -8.58 -30.64
C GLY A 229 9.27 -7.61 -31.46
N GLU A 230 10.40 -7.14 -30.92
CA GLU A 230 11.21 -6.04 -31.47
C GLU A 230 12.70 -6.42 -31.60
N PRO A 231 13.03 -7.55 -32.26
CA PRO A 231 14.38 -8.15 -32.22
C PRO A 231 15.48 -7.24 -32.78
N ALA A 232 15.13 -6.31 -33.69
CA ALA A 232 16.07 -5.34 -34.24
C ALA A 232 16.43 -4.23 -33.22
N ALA A 233 15.43 -3.71 -32.50
CA ALA A 233 15.65 -2.73 -31.43
C ALA A 233 16.37 -3.38 -30.25
N TRP A 234 15.94 -4.58 -29.82
CA TRP A 234 16.62 -5.31 -28.74
C TRP A 234 18.10 -5.57 -29.05
N LYS A 235 18.40 -6.06 -30.26
CA LYS A 235 19.80 -6.26 -30.69
C LYS A 235 20.60 -4.96 -30.74
N ALA A 236 19.99 -3.83 -31.11
CA ALA A 236 20.65 -2.54 -31.11
C ALA A 236 21.03 -2.05 -29.69
N LEU A 237 20.30 -2.48 -28.65
CA LEU A 237 20.56 -2.17 -27.26
C LEU A 237 21.59 -3.14 -26.63
N THR A 238 21.53 -4.43 -26.96
CA THR A 238 22.46 -5.45 -26.44
C THR A 238 23.82 -5.46 -27.13
N ASP A 239 23.86 -5.33 -28.46
CA ASP A 239 25.06 -5.34 -29.31
C ASP A 239 25.28 -3.97 -30.02
N PRO A 240 25.53 -2.87 -29.30
CA PRO A 240 25.69 -1.55 -29.92
C PRO A 240 27.00 -1.45 -30.72
N VAL A 241 26.89 -1.36 -32.06
CA VAL A 241 28.03 -1.23 -32.99
C VAL A 241 28.23 0.17 -33.56
N THR A 242 27.37 1.13 -33.21
CA THR A 242 27.46 2.54 -33.61
C THR A 242 27.25 3.47 -32.41
N LEU A 243 27.78 4.69 -32.47
CA LEU A 243 27.59 5.70 -31.40
C LEU A 243 26.10 6.00 -31.13
N ALA A 244 25.24 5.96 -32.15
CA ALA A 244 23.80 6.11 -31.99
C ALA A 244 23.20 4.98 -31.12
N GLN A 245 23.64 3.74 -31.33
CA GLN A 245 23.22 2.59 -30.53
C GLN A 245 23.78 2.61 -29.10
N TRP A 246 25.02 3.08 -28.90
CA TRP A 246 25.57 3.30 -27.56
C TRP A 246 24.77 4.34 -26.77
N ARG A 247 24.37 5.44 -27.41
CA ARG A 247 23.47 6.45 -26.80
C ARG A 247 22.09 5.87 -26.52
N ALA A 248 21.52 5.11 -27.46
CA ALA A 248 20.23 4.43 -27.30
C ALA A 248 20.24 3.44 -26.11
N ARG A 249 21.29 2.62 -25.98
CA ARG A 249 21.49 1.74 -24.82
C ARG A 249 21.54 2.54 -23.52
N ARG A 250 22.31 3.64 -23.47
CA ARG A 250 22.38 4.46 -22.26
C ARG A 250 21.02 5.07 -21.90
N GLN A 251 20.28 5.56 -22.90
CA GLN A 251 18.95 6.13 -22.71
C GLN A 251 17.99 5.08 -22.13
N PHE A 252 17.90 3.90 -22.73
CA PHE A 252 17.05 2.80 -22.25
C PHE A 252 17.35 2.38 -20.79
N TRP A 253 18.62 2.36 -20.38
CA TRP A 253 18.99 2.05 -18.99
C TRP A 253 18.60 3.16 -17.99
N GLU A 254 18.57 4.43 -18.40
CA GLU A 254 18.00 5.51 -17.58
C GLU A 254 16.46 5.45 -17.56
N ASP A 255 15.82 5.11 -18.68
CA ASP A 255 14.37 4.95 -18.78
C ASP A 255 13.85 3.79 -17.90
N VAL A 256 14.55 2.65 -17.89
CA VAL A 256 14.25 1.52 -16.98
C VAL A 256 14.43 1.91 -15.51
N ARG A 257 15.47 2.69 -15.17
CA ARG A 257 15.64 3.21 -13.80
C ARG A 257 14.50 4.15 -13.43
N GLY A 258 14.13 5.07 -14.32
CA GLY A 258 13.00 5.99 -14.14
C GLY A 258 11.69 5.24 -13.89
N ALA A 259 11.46 4.15 -14.63
CA ALA A 259 10.33 3.25 -14.41
C ALA A 259 10.38 2.57 -13.03
N LYS A 260 11.50 1.96 -12.63
CA LYS A 260 11.71 1.36 -11.30
C LYS A 260 11.45 2.36 -10.16
N GLU A 261 11.96 3.58 -10.32
CA GLU A 261 11.77 4.67 -9.36
C GLU A 261 10.33 5.19 -9.36
N MET A 262 9.61 5.15 -10.48
CA MET A 262 8.18 5.45 -10.57
C MET A 262 7.34 4.35 -9.90
N LEU A 263 7.64 3.07 -10.13
CA LEU A 263 6.94 1.91 -9.56
C LEU A 263 7.02 1.83 -8.03
N SER A 264 8.03 2.48 -7.43
CA SER A 264 8.10 2.67 -5.97
C SER A 264 7.03 3.63 -5.42
N ARG A 265 6.22 4.27 -6.27
CA ARG A 265 5.08 5.14 -5.90
C ARG A 265 3.79 4.79 -6.67
N SER A 266 3.87 4.57 -7.98
CA SER A 266 2.77 4.20 -8.87
C SER A 266 2.65 2.68 -9.08
N PRO A 267 1.48 2.14 -9.46
CA PRO A 267 1.30 0.71 -9.76
C PRO A 267 1.82 0.31 -11.16
N PHE A 268 1.98 1.26 -12.07
CA PHE A 268 2.58 1.07 -13.40
C PHE A 268 3.59 2.16 -13.73
N ALA A 269 4.46 1.91 -14.71
CA ALA A 269 5.34 2.90 -15.33
C ALA A 269 5.57 2.57 -16.82
N PRO A 270 5.57 3.57 -17.72
CA PRO A 270 5.96 3.38 -19.12
C PRO A 270 7.49 3.41 -19.27
N VAL A 271 8.02 2.49 -20.09
CA VAL A 271 9.43 2.42 -20.48
C VAL A 271 9.56 2.74 -21.97
N PRO A 272 10.00 3.94 -22.36
CA PRO A 272 10.40 4.22 -23.74
C PRO A 272 11.51 3.25 -24.18
N VAL A 273 11.37 2.63 -25.35
CA VAL A 273 12.39 1.72 -25.91
C VAL A 273 12.92 2.31 -27.22
N PRO A 274 14.18 2.77 -27.28
CA PRO A 274 14.74 3.38 -28.48
C PRO A 274 14.70 2.45 -29.70
N GLY A 275 14.00 2.89 -30.75
CA GLY A 275 13.77 2.10 -31.97
C GLY A 275 12.41 1.41 -32.03
N VAL A 276 11.59 1.51 -30.98
CA VAL A 276 10.19 1.07 -30.92
C VAL A 276 9.29 2.31 -30.87
N GLU A 277 8.18 2.33 -31.60
CA GLU A 277 7.27 3.50 -31.66
C GLU A 277 6.45 3.70 -30.36
N HIS A 278 6.34 2.66 -29.54
CA HIS A 278 5.49 2.60 -28.35
C HIS A 278 6.34 2.35 -27.10
N ALA A 279 5.97 2.94 -25.97
CA ALA A 279 6.56 2.59 -24.68
C ALA A 279 6.06 1.22 -24.22
N VAL A 280 6.95 0.39 -23.67
CA VAL A 280 6.56 -0.86 -23.01
C VAL A 280 6.01 -0.51 -21.64
N HIS A 281 4.83 -1.05 -21.29
CA HIS A 281 4.28 -0.91 -19.95
C HIS A 281 4.94 -1.92 -19.02
N LEU A 282 5.33 -1.47 -17.82
CA LEU A 282 5.85 -2.30 -16.74
C LEU A 282 5.02 -2.03 -15.48
N THR A 283 4.55 -3.09 -14.82
CA THR A 283 3.78 -3.01 -13.57
C THR A 283 4.67 -3.16 -12.33
N ARG A 284 4.15 -2.74 -11.17
CA ARG A 284 4.81 -2.97 -9.87
C ARG A 284 4.99 -4.46 -9.63
N ASP A 285 4.01 -5.28 -9.96
CA ASP A 285 4.04 -6.71 -9.67
C ASP A 285 5.03 -7.46 -10.57
N GLU A 286 5.20 -7.05 -11.83
CA GLU A 286 6.29 -7.54 -12.70
C GLU A 286 7.67 -7.15 -12.16
N PHE A 287 7.82 -5.91 -11.66
CA PHE A 287 9.05 -5.49 -11.00
C PHE A 287 9.31 -6.25 -9.69
N GLU A 288 8.32 -6.37 -8.81
CA GLU A 288 8.46 -7.05 -7.53
C GLU A 288 8.71 -8.55 -7.71
N ALA A 289 8.04 -9.24 -8.64
CA ALA A 289 8.33 -10.63 -8.99
C ALA A 289 9.74 -10.81 -9.59
N THR A 290 10.25 -9.80 -10.30
CA THR A 290 11.63 -9.78 -10.84
C THR A 290 12.66 -9.49 -9.75
N ALA A 291 12.30 -8.68 -8.75
CA ALA A 291 13.17 -8.26 -7.64
C ALA A 291 13.16 -9.24 -6.45
N ASP A 292 12.11 -10.06 -6.27
CA ASP A 292 11.87 -10.88 -5.08
C ASP A 292 13.10 -11.69 -4.64
N SER A 293 13.70 -12.46 -5.55
CA SER A 293 14.90 -13.26 -5.25
C SER A 293 16.12 -12.43 -4.84
N LEU A 294 16.28 -11.21 -5.37
CA LEU A 294 17.35 -10.28 -5.01
C LEU A 294 17.08 -9.63 -3.65
N VAL A 295 15.83 -9.24 -3.37
CA VAL A 295 15.44 -8.64 -2.08
C VAL A 295 15.50 -9.68 -0.96
N ARG A 296 14.98 -10.90 -1.15
CA ARG A 296 15.10 -11.99 -0.16
C ARG A 296 16.55 -12.37 0.14
N ARG A 297 17.45 -12.32 -0.85
CA ARG A 297 18.90 -12.46 -0.59
C ARG A 297 19.40 -11.40 0.40
N GLY A 298 18.95 -10.16 0.26
CA GLY A 298 19.25 -9.08 1.20
C GLY A 298 18.62 -9.27 2.59
N VAL A 299 17.39 -9.76 2.67
CA VAL A 299 16.70 -10.08 3.95
C VAL A 299 17.41 -11.22 4.69
N ALA A 300 17.83 -12.26 3.97
CA ALA A 300 18.61 -13.37 4.53
C ALA A 300 20.00 -12.92 5.03
N GLU A 301 20.68 -12.04 4.30
CA GLU A 301 21.93 -11.42 4.76
C GLU A 301 21.70 -10.53 6.00
N ALA A 302 20.56 -9.82 6.08
CA ALA A 302 20.22 -9.07 7.29
C ALA A 302 20.02 -9.98 8.51
N ALA A 303 19.33 -11.11 8.36
CA ALA A 303 19.24 -12.13 9.40
C ALA A 303 20.63 -12.66 9.81
N ALA A 304 21.52 -12.90 8.84
CA ALA A 304 22.88 -13.38 9.09
C ALA A 304 23.74 -12.36 9.86
N VAL A 305 23.69 -11.06 9.50
CA VAL A 305 24.43 -10.00 10.20
C VAL A 305 23.88 -9.75 11.61
N ILE A 306 22.57 -9.87 11.82
CA ILE A 306 21.95 -9.78 13.15
C ILE A 306 22.40 -10.95 14.03
N ALA A 307 22.40 -12.18 13.50
CA ALA A 307 22.92 -13.35 14.21
C ALA A 307 24.43 -13.25 14.48
N ALA A 308 25.22 -12.69 13.56
CA ALA A 308 26.65 -12.44 13.75
C ALA A 308 26.96 -11.40 14.84
N ALA A 309 26.03 -10.48 15.13
CA ALA A 309 26.11 -9.58 16.28
C ALA A 309 25.81 -10.28 17.62
N GLY A 310 25.41 -11.56 17.60
CA GLY A 310 25.00 -12.32 18.78
C GLY A 310 23.59 -12.00 19.26
N LEU A 311 22.70 -11.55 18.37
CA LEU A 311 21.33 -11.13 18.66
C LEU A 311 20.31 -11.91 17.84
N GLN A 312 19.05 -11.86 18.27
CA GLN A 312 17.87 -12.18 17.47
C GLN A 312 17.12 -10.90 17.07
N PRO A 313 16.32 -10.91 15.98
CA PRO A 313 15.59 -9.72 15.53
C PRO A 313 14.77 -8.99 16.62
N PRO A 314 14.04 -9.68 17.52
CA PRO A 314 13.28 -9.02 18.60
C PRO A 314 14.13 -8.37 19.70
N GLU A 315 15.45 -8.57 19.72
CA GLU A 315 16.37 -7.94 20.69
C GLU A 315 16.94 -6.60 20.19
N LEU A 316 16.64 -6.23 18.93
CA LEU A 316 17.01 -4.94 18.38
C LEU A 316 16.04 -3.84 18.84
N ALA A 317 16.58 -2.67 19.14
CA ALA A 317 15.80 -1.45 19.39
C ALA A 317 15.15 -0.87 18.11
N GLY A 318 15.45 -1.46 16.95
CA GLY A 318 14.81 -1.16 15.67
C GLY A 318 15.63 -1.64 14.47
N LEU A 319 14.99 -1.54 13.30
CA LEU A 319 15.58 -1.68 11.98
C LEU A 319 15.37 -0.36 11.23
N PHE A 320 16.43 0.24 10.69
CA PHE A 320 16.40 1.52 10.00
C PHE A 320 16.89 1.37 8.56
N LEU A 321 16.05 1.76 7.59
CA LEU A 321 16.39 1.67 6.17
C LEU A 321 16.94 3.01 5.67
N VAL A 322 18.10 2.96 5.01
CA VAL A 322 18.73 4.08 4.30
C VAL A 322 19.09 3.64 2.88
N GLY A 323 19.57 4.57 2.05
CA GLY A 323 19.85 4.31 0.63
C GLY A 323 18.59 4.36 -0.25
N GLY A 324 18.75 4.81 -1.50
CA GLY A 324 17.63 5.12 -2.39
C GLY A 324 16.75 3.91 -2.77
N SER A 325 17.30 2.70 -2.80
CA SER A 325 16.59 1.47 -3.17
C SER A 325 15.68 0.96 -2.04
N SER A 326 15.89 1.42 -0.80
CA SER A 326 15.01 1.14 0.34
C SER A 326 13.59 1.73 0.20
N ARG A 327 13.33 2.54 -0.84
CA ARG A 327 11.96 2.97 -1.20
C ARG A 327 11.13 1.88 -1.88
N VAL A 328 11.73 0.81 -2.39
CA VAL A 328 10.99 -0.27 -3.07
C VAL A 328 10.08 -0.97 -2.04
N PRO A 329 8.74 -0.94 -2.19
CA PRO A 329 7.82 -1.39 -1.13
C PRO A 329 8.04 -2.84 -0.66
N LEU A 330 8.43 -3.72 -1.58
CA LEU A 330 8.82 -5.10 -1.30
C LEU A 330 9.93 -5.23 -0.23
N VAL A 331 10.89 -4.30 -0.18
CA VAL A 331 12.03 -4.33 0.77
C VAL A 331 11.52 -4.20 2.20
N ALA A 332 10.70 -3.18 2.46
CA ALA A 332 10.10 -2.98 3.77
C ALA A 332 9.14 -4.13 4.14
N ARG A 333 8.35 -4.62 3.16
CA ARG A 333 7.41 -5.72 3.35
C ARG A 333 8.10 -7.01 3.79
N LEU A 334 9.14 -7.44 3.06
CA LEU A 334 9.85 -8.69 3.33
C LEU A 334 10.73 -8.61 4.59
N LEU A 335 11.38 -7.48 4.84
CA LEU A 335 12.08 -7.27 6.12
C LEU A 335 11.12 -7.35 7.30
N HIS A 336 9.88 -6.86 7.15
CA HIS A 336 8.87 -6.99 8.21
C HIS A 336 8.37 -8.42 8.37
N SER A 337 7.96 -9.10 7.29
CA SER A 337 7.35 -10.42 7.37
C SER A 337 8.32 -11.56 7.70
N GLU A 338 9.61 -11.44 7.33
CA GLU A 338 10.61 -12.50 7.58
C GLU A 338 11.42 -12.26 8.87
N LEU A 339 11.63 -11.01 9.30
CA LEU A 339 12.39 -10.70 10.53
C LEU A 339 11.49 -10.32 11.72
N GLY A 340 10.20 -10.04 11.53
CA GLY A 340 9.26 -9.65 12.58
C GLY A 340 9.46 -8.23 13.16
N ILE A 341 10.36 -7.43 12.59
CA ILE A 341 10.61 -6.03 13.01
C ILE A 341 9.93 -5.10 12.00
N ALA A 342 9.14 -4.12 12.45
CA ALA A 342 8.67 -3.06 11.55
C ALA A 342 9.85 -2.13 11.17
N PRO A 343 10.26 -2.06 9.89
CA PRO A 343 11.37 -1.21 9.49
C PRO A 343 11.00 0.27 9.51
N THR A 344 11.93 1.11 9.93
CA THR A 344 11.78 2.57 9.88
C THR A 344 12.24 3.07 8.51
N VAL A 345 11.29 3.55 7.72
CA VAL A 345 11.50 4.07 6.36
C VAL A 345 11.28 5.60 6.36
N LEU A 346 11.91 6.31 5.43
CA LEU A 346 11.79 7.76 5.24
C LEU A 346 11.49 8.07 3.77
N GLU A 347 10.91 9.25 3.49
CA GLU A 347 10.69 9.71 2.10
C GLU A 347 12.01 9.95 1.34
N GLN A 348 13.08 10.30 2.05
CA GLN A 348 14.38 10.69 1.51
C GLN A 348 15.52 9.93 2.22
N PRO A 349 15.61 8.59 2.04
CA PRO A 349 16.58 7.72 2.72
C PRO A 349 18.05 7.96 2.29
N GLU A 350 18.32 8.86 1.33
CA GLU A 350 19.66 9.31 0.94
C GLU A 350 20.21 10.44 1.85
N LEU A 351 19.36 11.18 2.56
CA LEU A 351 19.79 12.29 3.43
C LEU A 351 20.32 11.87 4.83
N PRO A 352 19.81 10.82 5.51
CA PRO A 352 20.19 10.45 6.88
C PRO A 352 21.68 10.23 7.11
N VAL A 353 22.40 9.66 6.14
CA VAL A 353 23.83 9.35 6.26
C VAL A 353 24.63 10.65 6.28
N ALA A 354 24.41 11.55 5.32
CA ALA A 354 25.06 12.86 5.28
C ALA A 354 24.68 13.74 6.48
N GLU A 355 23.40 13.78 6.89
CA GLU A 355 22.99 14.61 8.03
C GLU A 355 23.49 14.02 9.36
N GLY A 356 23.43 12.70 9.53
CA GLY A 356 23.95 11.98 10.69
C GLY A 356 25.47 12.14 10.88
N ALA A 357 26.22 12.32 9.80
CA ALA A 357 27.64 12.64 9.87
C ALA A 357 27.92 14.04 10.48
N THR A 358 26.97 14.97 10.42
CA THR A 358 27.09 16.29 11.10
C THR A 358 26.91 16.25 12.61
N LEU A 359 26.63 15.06 13.18
CA LEU A 359 26.37 14.85 14.60
C LEU A 359 27.64 14.42 15.33
N ASP A 360 27.97 15.13 16.41
CA ASP A 360 29.18 14.93 17.18
C ASP A 360 29.01 13.81 18.22
N GLN A 361 29.99 12.90 18.30
CA GLN A 361 30.26 12.23 19.57
C GLN A 361 30.54 13.32 20.60
N ALA A 362 29.79 13.32 21.70
CA ALA A 362 29.94 14.27 22.79
C ALA A 362 31.34 14.13 23.39
N ARG A 363 32.28 14.98 22.92
CA ARG A 363 33.67 14.95 23.36
C ARG A 363 33.69 15.15 24.88
N PRO A 364 34.28 14.25 25.68
CA PRO A 364 34.27 14.36 27.14
C PRO A 364 34.80 15.73 27.56
N THR A 365 33.94 16.53 28.19
CA THR A 365 34.34 17.82 28.75
C THR A 365 35.35 17.56 29.86
N ALA A 366 36.56 18.10 29.70
CA ALA A 366 37.65 17.91 30.66
C ALA A 366 37.29 18.57 32.00
N GLY A 367 36.69 17.78 32.89
CA GLY A 367 36.22 18.17 34.21
C GLY A 367 36.38 17.01 35.17
N GLU A 368 37.45 17.06 35.96
CA GLU A 368 37.78 16.05 36.98
C GLU A 368 36.70 15.95 38.08
N PRO A 369 36.57 14.77 38.72
CA PRO A 369 37.38 14.56 39.93
C PRO A 369 38.03 13.18 40.05
N THR A 370 39.37 13.17 40.13
CA THR A 370 40.21 12.31 40.98
C THR A 370 39.75 10.87 41.27
N ALA A 371 40.43 9.89 40.67
CA ALA A 371 40.27 8.47 41.00
C ALA A 371 40.85 8.10 42.39
N GLY A 372 40.19 7.18 43.09
CA GLY A 372 40.79 6.41 44.19
C GLY A 372 41.61 5.22 43.67
N PRO A 373 42.63 4.74 44.40
CA PRO A 373 43.52 3.68 43.93
C PRO A 373 42.86 2.28 43.94
N PRO A 374 43.27 1.36 43.05
CA PRO A 374 42.62 0.06 42.86
C PRO A 374 43.05 -0.99 43.88
N THR A 375 42.10 -1.83 44.31
CA THR A 375 42.34 -3.09 45.03
C THR A 375 42.54 -4.26 44.05
N ALA A 376 43.43 -5.19 44.40
CA ALA A 376 43.78 -6.35 43.58
C ALA A 376 42.71 -7.48 43.64
N PRO A 377 42.64 -8.36 42.62
CA PRO A 377 41.74 -9.52 42.61
C PRO A 377 42.20 -10.63 43.57
N ALA A 378 41.27 -11.51 43.95
CA ALA A 378 41.50 -12.68 44.80
C ALA A 378 41.11 -14.01 44.09
N ASP A 379 41.66 -15.13 44.58
CA ASP A 379 41.78 -16.39 43.83
C ASP A 379 40.52 -17.27 43.69
N ARG A 380 40.56 -18.14 42.67
CA ARG A 380 39.81 -19.40 42.57
C ARG A 380 40.52 -20.50 43.37
N PRO A 381 39.79 -21.45 43.98
CA PRO A 381 39.88 -22.85 43.51
C PRO A 381 38.48 -23.56 43.55
N PRO A 382 38.32 -24.91 43.58
CA PRO A 382 38.06 -25.61 42.32
C PRO A 382 36.87 -26.62 42.32
N THR A 383 36.70 -27.23 41.14
CA THR A 383 35.82 -28.32 40.69
C THR A 383 35.35 -29.39 41.70
N ALA A 384 34.07 -29.79 41.60
CA ALA A 384 33.60 -31.14 41.91
C ALA A 384 32.36 -31.53 41.07
N THR A 385 32.19 -32.82 40.77
CA THR A 385 31.12 -33.41 39.94
C THR A 385 30.17 -34.26 40.80
N MET A 386 28.91 -34.47 40.39
CA MET A 386 28.15 -35.75 40.40
C MET A 386 26.63 -35.51 40.16
N ALA A 387 25.85 -36.58 39.93
CA ALA A 387 24.46 -36.51 39.44
C ALA A 387 23.50 -37.51 40.12
N SER A 388 22.18 -37.35 39.87
CA SER A 388 21.08 -38.27 40.26
C SER A 388 20.75 -38.29 41.77
N THR A 389 19.56 -38.67 42.28
CA THR A 389 18.35 -39.30 41.71
C THR A 389 17.09 -38.77 42.45
N LEU A 390 15.88 -39.00 41.95
CA LEU A 390 14.61 -38.52 42.54
C LEU A 390 13.63 -39.69 42.87
N ALA A 391 12.97 -39.67 44.03
CA ALA A 391 11.95 -40.65 44.45
C ALA A 391 11.00 -40.10 45.55
N ALA A 392 9.76 -40.63 45.65
CA ALA A 392 8.71 -40.28 46.63
C ALA A 392 8.26 -41.51 47.47
N PRO A 393 7.34 -41.44 48.48
CA PRO A 393 5.88 -41.39 48.22
C PRO A 393 4.98 -40.68 49.31
N THR A 394 3.67 -40.99 49.32
CA THR A 394 2.44 -40.40 49.93
C THR A 394 2.03 -41.00 51.33
N PRO A 395 0.79 -40.98 51.95
CA PRO A 395 -0.59 -40.58 51.52
C PRO A 395 -1.70 -40.07 52.54
N THR A 396 -2.94 -39.80 52.04
CA THR A 396 -4.34 -39.94 52.64
C THR A 396 -4.89 -39.00 53.76
N PRO A 397 -6.23 -38.95 54.13
CA PRO A 397 -7.50 -39.54 53.55
C PRO A 397 -8.79 -38.61 53.50
N THR A 398 -9.98 -39.15 53.13
CA THR A 398 -11.35 -38.51 53.07
C THR A 398 -12.49 -39.48 53.52
N PRO A 399 -13.71 -39.06 53.99
CA PRO A 399 -15.03 -39.63 53.53
C PRO A 399 -16.30 -38.65 53.61
N PRO A 400 -17.61 -39.02 53.77
CA PRO A 400 -18.68 -39.04 52.69
C PRO A 400 -20.11 -38.40 52.97
N PRO A 401 -21.13 -38.44 52.04
CA PRO A 401 -22.48 -37.75 52.08
C PRO A 401 -23.74 -38.67 52.26
N PRO A 402 -25.05 -38.21 52.20
CA PRO A 402 -25.92 -38.37 50.96
C PRO A 402 -27.29 -37.56 50.75
N ALA A 403 -27.86 -37.58 49.50
CA ALA A 403 -29.31 -37.63 49.04
C ALA A 403 -30.37 -36.47 49.26
N SER A 404 -31.59 -36.38 48.62
CA SER A 404 -32.10 -36.53 47.19
C SER A 404 -33.65 -36.30 46.94
N GLY A 405 -34.10 -35.58 45.87
CA GLY A 405 -35.43 -35.65 45.14
C GLY A 405 -36.68 -34.87 45.67
N PRO A 406 -37.87 -34.75 44.97
CA PRO A 406 -38.33 -35.14 43.60
C PRO A 406 -39.17 -34.05 42.79
N ALA A 407 -39.98 -34.41 41.75
CA ALA A 407 -40.74 -33.52 40.81
C ALA A 407 -42.20 -33.98 40.45
N PRO A 408 -43.05 -33.19 39.70
CA PRO A 408 -43.91 -33.74 38.60
C PRO A 408 -44.37 -32.76 37.44
N THR A 409 -45.09 -33.27 36.41
CA THR A 409 -45.68 -32.65 35.15
C THR A 409 -46.87 -33.51 34.61
N PRO A 410 -47.53 -33.38 33.39
CA PRO A 410 -47.65 -32.34 32.32
C PRO A 410 -49.12 -32.03 31.81
N THR A 411 -49.37 -31.15 30.80
CA THR A 411 -50.59 -31.15 29.90
C THR A 411 -50.51 -30.31 28.58
N ALA A 412 -51.36 -30.62 27.58
CA ALA A 412 -51.65 -29.94 26.28
C ALA A 412 -52.93 -30.58 25.62
N PRO A 413 -53.42 -30.28 24.38
CA PRO A 413 -53.36 -29.12 23.46
C PRO A 413 -54.79 -28.52 23.16
N PRO A 414 -55.07 -27.71 22.11
CA PRO A 414 -55.43 -28.26 20.77
C PRO A 414 -55.13 -27.36 19.52
N ALA A 415 -55.45 -27.86 18.32
CA ALA A 415 -55.60 -27.10 17.05
C ALA A 415 -57.02 -27.34 16.47
N PRO A 416 -57.49 -26.56 15.47
CA PRO A 416 -57.69 -27.17 14.13
C PRO A 416 -57.68 -26.23 12.90
N ALA A 417 -57.54 -26.85 11.70
CA ALA A 417 -58.18 -26.49 10.40
C ALA A 417 -57.85 -25.14 9.72
N ASP A 418 -58.14 -24.91 8.43
CA ASP A 418 -58.15 -25.71 7.16
C ASP A 418 -58.36 -24.64 6.02
N ASP A 419 -58.35 -25.07 4.76
CA ASP A 419 -58.91 -24.36 3.59
C ASP A 419 -58.20 -23.10 3.01
N ARG A 420 -58.19 -22.89 1.68
CA ARG A 420 -58.12 -23.82 0.52
C ARG A 420 -57.81 -23.00 -0.75
N HIS A 421 -57.51 -23.69 -1.86
CA HIS A 421 -57.34 -23.10 -3.19
C HIS A 421 -58.57 -22.29 -3.65
N TYR A 422 -58.34 -21.32 -4.55
CA TYR A 422 -58.96 -21.07 -5.87
C TYR A 422 -58.74 -19.58 -6.22
N ALA A 423 -58.52 -19.11 -7.46
CA ALA A 423 -57.89 -19.65 -8.66
C ALA A 423 -57.83 -18.50 -9.70
N GLU A 424 -56.89 -18.55 -10.64
CA GLU A 424 -57.02 -17.99 -11.99
C GLU A 424 -58.29 -18.55 -12.72
N PRO A 425 -58.82 -17.98 -13.84
CA PRO A 425 -58.00 -17.49 -14.97
C PRO A 425 -58.59 -16.41 -15.93
N VAL A 426 -57.78 -16.08 -16.95
CA VAL A 426 -58.07 -15.50 -18.32
C VAL A 426 -59.11 -14.38 -18.47
N ASP A 427 -58.77 -13.24 -19.08
CA ASP A 427 -58.47 -13.04 -20.52
C ASP A 427 -59.66 -13.46 -21.43
N PRO A 428 -60.13 -12.56 -22.31
CA PRO A 428 -59.83 -12.82 -23.72
C PRO A 428 -59.57 -11.56 -24.57
N TRP A 429 -58.39 -11.50 -25.17
CA TRP A 429 -58.10 -11.05 -26.55
C TRP A 429 -58.39 -9.58 -26.95
N ALA A 430 -57.42 -9.00 -27.68
CA ALA A 430 -57.58 -8.16 -28.89
C ALA A 430 -58.46 -6.87 -28.83
N THR A 431 -58.15 -5.77 -29.51
CA THR A 431 -57.25 -5.48 -30.65
C THR A 431 -56.38 -4.23 -30.32
N GLY A 432 -55.41 -3.73 -31.09
CA GLY A 432 -55.28 -3.61 -32.55
C GLY A 432 -56.23 -2.52 -33.12
N GLU A 433 -55.87 -1.60 -34.02
CA GLU A 433 -54.59 -1.22 -34.65
C GLU A 433 -54.71 0.24 -35.17
N ALA A 434 -53.58 0.93 -35.44
CA ALA A 434 -53.44 2.04 -36.43
C ALA A 434 -54.31 3.33 -36.25
N ALA A 435 -54.08 4.49 -36.92
CA ALA A 435 -53.04 4.97 -37.84
C ALA A 435 -52.88 6.52 -37.73
N ALA A 436 -51.97 7.13 -38.51
CA ALA A 436 -51.75 8.60 -38.60
C ALA A 436 -52.83 9.35 -39.43
N ILE A 437 -52.80 10.69 -39.62
CA ILE A 437 -51.99 11.45 -40.61
C ILE A 437 -52.04 12.99 -40.33
N ALA A 438 -51.12 13.78 -40.94
CA ALA A 438 -50.71 15.15 -40.59
C ALA A 438 -51.27 16.35 -41.44
N ALA A 439 -50.73 17.56 -41.18
CA ALA A 439 -50.71 18.84 -41.95
C ALA A 439 -51.94 19.81 -41.87
N GLY A 440 -51.82 21.15 -42.03
CA GLY A 440 -50.64 22.06 -42.13
C GLY A 440 -50.96 23.51 -42.63
N GLY A 441 -50.00 24.47 -42.58
CA GLY A 441 -50.05 25.85 -43.15
C GLY A 441 -50.30 27.02 -42.15
N HIS A 442 -49.97 28.32 -42.36
CA HIS A 442 -49.34 29.17 -43.42
C HIS A 442 -48.68 30.45 -42.77
N ALA A 443 -47.52 30.99 -43.21
CA ALA A 443 -47.30 32.20 -44.09
C ALA A 443 -48.02 33.53 -43.69
N LEU A 444 -47.54 34.79 -43.83
CA LEU A 444 -46.41 35.53 -44.49
C LEU A 444 -46.38 37.01 -43.90
N PRO A 445 -45.75 38.12 -44.40
CA PRO A 445 -44.53 38.43 -45.21
C PRO A 445 -43.62 39.60 -44.64
N GLY A 446 -42.55 40.06 -45.35
CA GLY A 446 -41.99 41.44 -45.23
C GLY A 446 -40.46 41.67 -45.49
N SER A 447 -40.05 42.66 -46.30
CA SER A 447 -38.62 43.05 -46.57
C SER A 447 -38.51 44.50 -47.13
N PRO A 448 -37.30 45.11 -47.30
CA PRO A 448 -36.72 45.20 -48.67
C PRO A 448 -35.17 45.38 -48.84
N SER A 449 -34.70 45.23 -50.10
CA SER A 449 -33.45 45.77 -50.71
C SER A 449 -32.17 44.89 -50.79
N LEU A 450 -31.35 45.15 -51.82
CA LEU A 450 -30.25 44.34 -52.44
C LEU A 450 -29.07 45.29 -52.88
N PRO A 451 -27.95 44.90 -53.56
CA PRO A 451 -27.62 43.63 -54.26
C PRO A 451 -26.14 43.08 -54.27
N GLY A 452 -26.01 41.76 -54.50
CA GLY A 452 -24.92 41.12 -55.30
C GLY A 452 -23.52 40.89 -54.66
N SER A 453 -22.64 40.03 -55.20
CA SER A 453 -22.79 39.05 -56.32
C SER A 453 -21.64 38.01 -56.36
N ALA A 454 -21.93 36.82 -56.89
CA ALA A 454 -21.00 35.81 -57.47
C ALA A 454 -20.00 35.04 -56.58
N ALA A 455 -19.51 33.91 -57.14
CA ALA A 455 -18.53 32.96 -56.61
C ALA A 455 -17.60 32.51 -57.78
N PRO A 456 -17.03 31.28 -57.82
CA PRO A 456 -15.98 30.69 -56.96
C PRO A 456 -14.67 30.44 -57.74
N PHE A 457 -13.52 30.20 -57.07
CA PHE A 457 -12.34 29.56 -57.69
C PHE A 457 -11.46 28.77 -56.69
N GLY A 458 -10.67 27.83 -57.23
CA GLY A 458 -9.80 26.90 -56.49
C GLY A 458 -8.30 27.32 -56.42
N PRO A 459 -7.41 26.41 -55.98
CA PRO A 459 -6.02 26.69 -55.57
C PRO A 459 -5.00 26.63 -56.74
N PRO A 460 -3.70 26.96 -56.55
CA PRO A 460 -2.73 25.92 -56.13
C PRO A 460 -1.42 26.35 -55.37
N SER A 461 -0.82 25.35 -54.67
CA SER A 461 0.63 24.98 -54.67
C SER A 461 1.77 25.70 -53.89
N HIS A 462 2.75 24.87 -53.45
CA HIS A 462 4.19 25.06 -53.11
C HIS A 462 4.60 26.11 -52.04
N GLU A 463 5.07 25.81 -50.81
CA GLU A 463 6.15 24.88 -50.32
C GLU A 463 7.61 25.37 -50.64
N PRO A 464 8.69 24.89 -49.98
CA PRO A 464 9.33 25.52 -48.79
C PRO A 464 10.84 25.83 -48.97
N TRP A 465 11.51 26.46 -47.99
CA TRP A 465 13.00 26.48 -47.89
C TRP A 465 13.57 26.52 -46.45
N LEU A 466 14.86 26.16 -46.33
CA LEU A 466 15.58 25.81 -45.10
C LEU A 466 16.77 26.75 -44.75
N ALA A 467 17.03 26.85 -43.44
CA ALA A 467 18.34 26.80 -42.76
C ALA A 467 19.47 27.85 -43.00
N SER A 468 20.45 27.81 -42.07
CA SER A 468 21.89 28.12 -42.20
C SER A 468 22.42 29.27 -41.35
N ASP A 469 23.26 28.88 -40.39
CA ASP A 469 24.10 29.66 -39.47
C ASP A 469 25.11 30.61 -40.15
N HIS A 470 25.62 31.61 -39.41
CA HIS A 470 26.99 31.58 -38.85
C HIS A 470 27.40 32.87 -38.10
N THR A 471 28.43 32.76 -37.24
CA THR A 471 29.16 33.85 -36.54
C THR A 471 30.56 34.04 -37.21
N PRO A 472 31.44 35.04 -36.92
CA PRO A 472 32.09 35.24 -35.59
C PRO A 472 32.70 36.65 -35.20
N HIS A 473 32.82 36.91 -33.88
CA HIS A 473 33.91 37.70 -33.18
C HIS A 473 34.28 39.16 -33.58
N PRO A 474 35.19 39.90 -32.86
CA PRO A 474 35.78 39.76 -31.50
C PRO A 474 35.60 41.03 -30.60
N GLY A 475 36.33 41.12 -29.46
CA GLY A 475 36.60 42.36 -28.66
C GLY A 475 38.09 42.42 -28.23
N PRO A 476 38.56 43.21 -27.22
CA PRO A 476 37.96 44.25 -26.34
C PRO A 476 38.72 45.61 -26.54
N PRO A 477 39.33 46.41 -25.60
CA PRO A 477 39.20 46.65 -24.13
C PRO A 477 39.32 48.12 -23.59
N HIS A 478 39.17 48.29 -22.27
CA HIS A 478 39.74 49.29 -21.32
C HIS A 478 39.54 50.86 -21.39
N ASN A 479 39.08 51.38 -20.22
CA ASN A 479 39.47 52.62 -19.49
C ASN A 479 38.70 53.99 -19.58
N ARG A 480 38.79 54.70 -18.43
CA ARG A 480 38.19 55.97 -17.89
C ARG A 480 38.84 57.28 -18.44
N PRO A 481 38.52 58.58 -18.06
CA PRO A 481 37.86 59.12 -16.84
C PRO A 481 36.73 60.23 -17.01
N PRO A 482 36.77 61.52 -16.52
CA PRO A 482 35.87 61.99 -15.42
C PRO A 482 35.21 63.42 -15.48
N GLY A 483 34.40 63.78 -14.46
CA GLY A 483 34.08 65.18 -14.01
C GLY A 483 32.58 65.55 -13.95
N ALA A 484 32.04 66.44 -13.09
CA ALA A 484 32.56 67.23 -11.95
C ALA A 484 31.40 67.60 -10.93
N PRO A 485 31.36 68.67 -10.08
CA PRO A 485 31.41 68.46 -8.62
C PRO A 485 30.44 69.21 -7.64
N ALA A 486 30.30 68.65 -6.44
CA ALA A 486 30.24 69.24 -5.07
C ALA A 486 29.18 70.27 -4.57
N ALA A 487 28.54 69.93 -3.42
CA ALA A 487 28.09 70.83 -2.33
C ALA A 487 27.90 70.04 -0.98
N PRO A 488 27.91 70.64 0.24
CA PRO A 488 28.29 69.90 1.46
C PRO A 488 27.33 69.85 2.69
N ALA A 489 27.47 68.74 3.45
CA ALA A 489 27.43 68.55 4.93
C ALA A 489 26.36 69.16 5.88
N ALA A 490 25.66 68.28 6.62
CA ALA A 490 25.07 68.52 7.97
C ALA A 490 24.92 67.18 8.76
N ASN A 491 24.46 67.19 10.02
CA ASN A 491 24.78 66.13 11.00
C ASN A 491 23.59 65.58 11.84
N ARG A 492 23.56 64.25 12.09
CA ARG A 492 22.75 63.48 13.10
C ARG A 492 21.20 63.49 13.00
N PRO A 493 20.47 62.58 13.71
CA PRO A 493 20.85 61.29 14.31
C PRO A 493 20.05 60.08 13.76
N ALA A 494 20.43 58.86 14.12
CA ALA A 494 19.69 57.63 13.75
C ALA A 494 18.47 57.36 14.66
N ARG A 495 17.38 56.83 14.08
CA ARG A 495 16.22 56.28 14.83
C ARG A 495 15.77 54.95 14.20
N SER A 496 15.44 53.97 15.04
CA SER A 496 15.29 52.57 14.63
C SER A 496 14.02 52.26 13.82
N ARG A 497 14.18 51.66 12.64
CA ARG A 497 13.13 50.90 11.92
C ARG A 497 13.61 49.47 11.66
N ARG A 498 13.47 48.58 12.65
CA ARG A 498 13.80 47.15 12.52
C ARG A 498 12.70 46.10 12.84
N PRO A 499 11.56 46.37 13.51
CA PRO A 499 10.61 45.30 13.82
C PRO A 499 9.80 44.80 12.60
N TRP A 500 9.61 45.63 11.58
CA TRP A 500 8.71 45.32 10.45
C TRP A 500 9.29 44.31 9.44
N ALA A 501 10.61 44.27 9.25
CA ALA A 501 11.24 43.37 8.28
C ALA A 501 11.33 41.91 8.78
N VAL A 502 11.53 41.72 10.09
CA VAL A 502 11.63 40.38 10.71
C VAL A 502 10.26 39.70 10.72
N ALA A 503 9.18 40.46 10.99
CA ALA A 503 7.81 39.96 10.96
C ALA A 503 7.42 39.40 9.59
N GLY A 504 7.76 40.09 8.49
CA GLY A 504 7.45 39.62 7.14
C GLY A 504 8.16 38.31 6.76
N ALA A 505 9.44 38.16 7.14
CA ALA A 505 10.19 36.93 6.88
C ALA A 505 9.68 35.73 7.70
N ALA A 506 9.32 35.95 8.97
CA ALA A 506 8.70 34.91 9.80
C ALA A 506 7.33 34.48 9.27
N ALA A 507 6.49 35.45 8.87
CA ALA A 507 5.18 35.17 8.27
C ALA A 507 5.30 34.33 6.98
N ALA A 508 6.24 34.65 6.10
CA ALA A 508 6.44 33.88 4.85
C ALA A 508 6.81 32.41 5.10
N VAL A 509 7.69 32.12 6.07
CA VAL A 509 8.06 30.72 6.40
C VAL A 509 6.89 29.98 7.04
N VAL A 510 6.12 30.62 7.93
CA VAL A 510 4.91 30.03 8.51
C VAL A 510 3.86 29.75 7.43
N VAL A 511 3.66 30.66 6.47
CA VAL A 511 2.72 30.46 5.35
C VAL A 511 3.15 29.31 4.43
N ILE A 512 4.45 29.14 4.16
CA ILE A 512 4.94 28.01 3.33
C ILE A 512 4.85 26.68 4.09
N ALA A 513 5.23 26.64 5.36
CA ALA A 513 5.13 25.42 6.18
C ALA A 513 3.67 25.01 6.42
N ALA A 514 2.78 25.98 6.71
CA ALA A 514 1.35 25.76 6.77
C ALA A 514 0.81 25.31 5.40
N GLY A 515 1.22 25.95 4.30
CA GLY A 515 0.80 25.58 2.95
C GLY A 515 1.19 24.15 2.55
N ALA A 516 2.37 23.67 2.95
CA ALA A 516 2.80 22.29 2.74
C ALA A 516 2.05 21.29 3.65
N ALA A 517 1.87 21.62 4.93
CA ALA A 517 1.09 20.78 5.86
C ALA A 517 -0.39 20.70 5.46
N VAL A 518 -0.96 21.80 4.94
CA VAL A 518 -2.27 21.88 4.29
C VAL A 518 -2.27 20.99 3.05
N ALA A 519 -1.35 21.17 2.10
CA ALA A 519 -1.31 20.37 0.87
C ALA A 519 -1.15 18.86 1.12
N TRP A 520 -0.50 18.45 2.21
CA TRP A 520 -0.42 17.04 2.65
C TRP A 520 -1.71 16.56 3.34
N ALA A 521 -2.27 17.36 4.27
CA ALA A 521 -3.51 17.02 4.98
C ALA A 521 -4.76 17.02 4.07
N PHE A 522 -4.73 17.78 2.98
CA PHE A 522 -5.77 17.83 1.94
C PHE A 522 -5.40 17.02 0.68
N TRP A 523 -4.32 16.24 0.68
CA TRP A 523 -4.07 15.29 -0.41
C TRP A 523 -5.04 14.11 -0.25
N PRO A 524 -5.88 13.78 -1.26
CA PRO A 524 -6.84 12.69 -1.13
C PRO A 524 -6.12 11.35 -1.00
N ARG A 525 -6.34 10.64 0.12
CA ARG A 525 -5.83 9.28 0.35
C ARG A 525 -6.28 8.30 -0.74
N TYR A 526 -7.49 8.53 -1.24
CA TYR A 526 -8.13 7.81 -2.33
C TYR A 526 -8.43 8.86 -3.42
N PRO A 527 -7.54 9.06 -4.41
CA PRO A 527 -7.79 9.97 -5.52
C PRO A 527 -8.82 9.37 -6.49
N ALA A 528 -9.34 10.19 -7.42
CA ALA A 528 -10.16 9.70 -8.51
C ALA A 528 -9.37 8.71 -9.38
N LEU A 529 -9.98 7.56 -9.71
CA LEU A 529 -9.42 6.57 -10.63
C LEU A 529 -9.42 7.11 -12.07
N ASP A 530 -8.45 6.67 -12.89
CA ASP A 530 -8.44 6.95 -14.33
C ASP A 530 -9.50 6.08 -15.04
N TYR A 531 -10.77 6.44 -14.87
CA TYR A 531 -11.94 5.76 -15.41
C TYR A 531 -12.02 5.84 -16.94
N GLN A 532 -12.38 4.74 -17.59
CA GLN A 532 -12.27 4.60 -19.05
C GLN A 532 -13.53 4.01 -19.69
N THR A 533 -13.82 4.46 -20.91
CA THR A 533 -14.84 3.86 -21.76
C THR A 533 -14.57 2.37 -21.92
N LEU A 534 -15.59 1.54 -21.74
CA LEU A 534 -15.44 0.09 -21.75
C LEU A 534 -14.91 -0.40 -23.10
N GLY A 535 -13.80 -1.13 -23.05
CA GLY A 535 -13.25 -1.84 -24.21
C GLY A 535 -14.06 -3.11 -24.52
N ASN A 536 -13.57 -3.89 -25.49
CA ASN A 536 -14.14 -5.22 -25.72
C ASN A 536 -13.92 -6.10 -24.47
N PRO A 537 -14.97 -6.75 -23.92
CA PRO A 537 -14.82 -7.67 -22.80
C PRO A 537 -13.91 -8.85 -23.17
N VAL A 538 -13.12 -9.33 -22.20
CA VAL A 538 -12.38 -10.59 -22.33
C VAL A 538 -13.32 -11.72 -21.94
N HIS A 539 -13.88 -12.37 -22.96
CA HIS A 539 -14.72 -13.56 -22.81
C HIS A 539 -13.90 -14.77 -22.38
N VAL A 540 -14.39 -15.50 -21.38
CA VAL A 540 -13.75 -16.66 -20.76
C VAL A 540 -14.73 -17.82 -20.74
N THR A 541 -14.42 -18.84 -21.53
CA THR A 541 -15.18 -20.10 -21.53
C THR A 541 -15.15 -20.74 -20.13
N PRO A 542 -16.31 -21.08 -19.54
CA PRO A 542 -16.37 -21.62 -18.20
C PRO A 542 -15.78 -23.04 -18.16
N ALA A 543 -15.14 -23.40 -17.04
CA ALA A 543 -14.52 -24.73 -16.88
C ALA A 543 -15.55 -25.87 -16.86
N VAL A 544 -16.79 -25.56 -16.50
CA VAL A 544 -17.97 -26.43 -16.62
C VAL A 544 -19.08 -25.60 -17.29
N PRO A 545 -19.74 -26.07 -18.36
CA PRO A 545 -20.78 -25.30 -19.05
C PRO A 545 -21.91 -24.84 -18.12
N PHE A 546 -22.47 -23.67 -18.39
CA PHE A 546 -23.58 -23.15 -17.59
C PHE A 546 -24.82 -24.06 -17.67
N THR A 547 -25.32 -24.43 -16.50
CA THR A 547 -26.58 -25.15 -16.31
C THR A 547 -27.45 -24.38 -15.31
N SER A 548 -28.52 -24.99 -14.79
CA SER A 548 -29.41 -24.40 -13.77
C SER A 548 -28.80 -24.37 -12.34
N GLY A 549 -27.49 -24.12 -12.23
CA GLY A 549 -26.75 -24.10 -10.96
C GLY A 549 -26.01 -22.79 -10.73
N LEU A 550 -25.16 -22.77 -9.69
CA LEU A 550 -24.27 -21.65 -9.39
C LEU A 550 -23.36 -21.30 -10.58
N ARG A 551 -23.33 -20.00 -10.88
CA ARG A 551 -22.33 -19.30 -11.69
C ARG A 551 -21.95 -18.05 -10.91
N ASP A 552 -20.67 -17.87 -10.62
CA ASP A 552 -20.17 -16.83 -9.74
C ASP A 552 -18.76 -16.39 -10.15
N ALA A 553 -18.42 -15.12 -9.91
CA ALA A 553 -17.13 -14.55 -10.22
C ALA A 553 -16.64 -13.73 -9.01
N VAL A 554 -15.45 -14.04 -8.49
CA VAL A 554 -14.84 -13.32 -7.36
C VAL A 554 -13.46 -12.81 -7.71
N ILE A 555 -13.22 -11.52 -7.53
CA ILE A 555 -11.89 -10.91 -7.68
C ILE A 555 -11.25 -10.73 -6.31
N ARG A 556 -10.00 -11.15 -6.18
CA ARG A 556 -9.09 -10.74 -5.11
C ARG A 556 -7.73 -10.36 -5.69
N ASP A 557 -7.21 -9.22 -5.24
CA ASP A 557 -5.91 -8.69 -5.67
C ASP A 557 -5.83 -8.68 -7.22
N ASN A 558 -4.82 -9.31 -7.82
CA ASN A 558 -4.66 -9.46 -9.28
C ASN A 558 -5.25 -10.78 -9.85
N ARG A 559 -6.26 -11.38 -9.19
CA ARG A 559 -6.83 -12.67 -9.60
C ARG A 559 -8.36 -12.70 -9.55
N ALA A 560 -8.98 -13.03 -10.68
CA ALA A 560 -10.40 -13.36 -10.76
C ALA A 560 -10.57 -14.88 -10.79
N TYR A 561 -11.43 -15.42 -9.93
CA TYR A 561 -11.85 -16.82 -9.96
C TYR A 561 -13.29 -16.90 -10.47
N LEU A 562 -13.49 -17.67 -11.54
CA LEU A 562 -14.72 -17.76 -12.31
C LEU A 562 -15.25 -19.19 -12.18
N ALA A 563 -16.33 -19.35 -11.41
CA ALA A 563 -16.76 -20.63 -10.86
C ALA A 563 -18.16 -21.00 -11.37
N SER A 564 -18.30 -22.21 -11.88
CA SER A 564 -19.45 -22.64 -12.69
C SER A 564 -19.83 -24.09 -12.38
N THR A 565 -21.13 -24.40 -12.40
CA THR A 565 -21.62 -25.73 -12.00
C THR A 565 -22.48 -26.41 -13.05
N ASP A 566 -22.35 -27.73 -13.09
CA ASP A 566 -23.21 -28.66 -13.79
C ASP A 566 -24.15 -29.29 -12.75
N TYR A 567 -25.37 -28.77 -12.68
CA TYR A 567 -26.41 -29.16 -11.73
C TYR A 567 -26.87 -30.62 -11.94
N GLU A 568 -26.67 -31.19 -13.14
CA GLU A 568 -27.02 -32.60 -13.40
C GLU A 568 -25.96 -33.57 -12.87
N THR A 569 -24.70 -33.15 -12.72
CA THR A 569 -23.65 -33.96 -12.07
C THR A 569 -23.27 -33.50 -10.65
N GLY A 570 -23.69 -32.30 -10.23
CA GLY A 570 -23.27 -31.65 -8.99
C GLY A 570 -21.82 -31.15 -9.00
N ARG A 571 -21.17 -31.16 -10.17
CA ARG A 571 -19.77 -30.79 -10.32
C ARG A 571 -19.60 -29.28 -10.44
N ILE A 572 -18.63 -28.74 -9.70
CA ILE A 572 -18.12 -27.39 -9.88
C ILE A 572 -16.78 -27.41 -10.62
N GLY A 573 -16.59 -26.43 -11.50
CA GLY A 573 -15.31 -26.13 -12.15
C GLY A 573 -14.98 -24.64 -12.04
N VAL A 574 -13.69 -24.34 -11.97
CA VAL A 574 -13.17 -22.97 -11.76
C VAL A 574 -12.11 -22.62 -12.81
N VAL A 575 -12.18 -21.43 -13.40
CA VAL A 575 -11.09 -20.80 -14.15
C VAL A 575 -10.51 -19.67 -13.30
N ALA A 576 -9.18 -19.58 -13.18
CA ALA A 576 -8.52 -18.42 -12.60
C ALA A 576 -7.92 -17.56 -13.72
N ILE A 577 -8.29 -16.28 -13.76
CA ILE A 577 -7.70 -15.26 -14.65
C ILE A 577 -6.78 -14.37 -13.84
N ASP A 578 -5.62 -14.09 -14.41
CA ASP A 578 -4.70 -13.05 -13.93
C ASP A 578 -5.13 -11.69 -14.50
N THR A 579 -5.54 -10.75 -13.65
CA THR A 579 -6.11 -9.46 -14.07
C THR A 579 -5.05 -8.39 -14.36
N GLY A 580 -3.76 -8.70 -14.18
CA GLY A 580 -2.69 -7.90 -14.75
C GLY A 580 -2.57 -8.14 -16.25
N THR A 581 -2.60 -9.42 -16.65
CA THR A 581 -2.31 -9.89 -18.01
C THR A 581 -3.54 -10.30 -18.85
N ASP A 582 -4.74 -10.25 -18.26
CA ASP A 582 -6.05 -10.66 -18.79
C ASP A 582 -6.08 -12.09 -19.36
N LYS A 583 -5.33 -13.02 -18.74
CA LYS A 583 -5.12 -14.39 -19.24
C LYS A 583 -5.44 -15.46 -18.20
N PRO A 584 -5.90 -16.66 -18.61
CA PRO A 584 -6.03 -17.79 -17.71
C PRO A 584 -4.69 -18.17 -17.07
N ALA A 585 -4.62 -18.06 -15.75
CA ALA A 585 -3.53 -18.60 -14.93
C ALA A 585 -3.65 -20.12 -14.81
N TRP A 586 -4.88 -20.63 -14.61
CA TRP A 586 -5.19 -22.06 -14.62
C TRP A 586 -6.69 -22.30 -14.85
N SER A 587 -7.06 -23.55 -15.18
CA SER A 587 -8.45 -24.01 -15.28
C SER A 587 -8.59 -25.40 -14.67
N LYS A 588 -9.66 -25.60 -13.91
CA LYS A 588 -9.92 -26.75 -13.06
C LYS A 588 -11.38 -27.21 -13.25
N PRO A 589 -11.68 -28.03 -14.28
CA PRO A 589 -13.05 -28.45 -14.61
C PRO A 589 -13.65 -29.41 -13.57
N ASP A 590 -12.80 -30.23 -12.95
CA ASP A 590 -13.17 -31.08 -11.82
C ASP A 590 -12.59 -30.48 -10.54
N ALA A 591 -13.17 -29.35 -10.09
CA ALA A 591 -12.78 -28.68 -8.84
C ALA A 591 -13.44 -29.35 -7.62
N GLY A 592 -14.69 -29.80 -7.76
CA GLY A 592 -15.39 -30.56 -6.72
C GLY A 592 -16.69 -31.17 -7.22
N THR A 593 -17.34 -31.95 -6.36
CA THR A 593 -18.70 -32.48 -6.59
C THR A 593 -19.48 -32.39 -5.29
N ALA A 594 -20.69 -31.82 -5.35
CA ALA A 594 -21.61 -31.69 -4.21
C ALA A 594 -22.09 -33.09 -3.74
N PRO A 595 -22.38 -33.27 -2.44
CA PRO A 595 -22.76 -34.56 -1.89
C PRO A 595 -24.24 -34.89 -2.11
N GLY A 596 -24.56 -36.18 -2.23
CA GLY A 596 -25.94 -36.66 -2.13
C GLY A 596 -26.83 -36.34 -3.34
N THR A 597 -27.97 -35.71 -3.06
CA THR A 597 -29.06 -35.40 -4.00
C THR A 597 -29.13 -33.91 -4.37
N VAL A 598 -28.73 -33.02 -3.45
CA VAL A 598 -28.61 -31.57 -3.65
C VAL A 598 -27.30 -31.29 -4.39
N LYS A 599 -27.41 -31.22 -5.72
CA LYS A 599 -26.28 -31.02 -6.65
C LYS A 599 -25.87 -29.54 -6.80
N ALA A 600 -26.03 -28.76 -5.74
CA ALA A 600 -25.93 -27.31 -5.75
C ALA A 600 -24.73 -26.80 -4.93
N TRP A 601 -24.34 -25.54 -5.19
CA TRP A 601 -23.24 -24.88 -4.52
C TRP A 601 -23.69 -23.49 -4.04
N GLU A 602 -23.37 -23.17 -2.78
CA GLU A 602 -23.84 -21.95 -2.10
C GLU A 602 -22.90 -20.76 -2.38
N ALA A 603 -21.58 -20.97 -2.29
CA ALA A 603 -20.62 -19.87 -2.22
C ALA A 603 -19.26 -20.20 -2.85
N VAL A 604 -18.65 -19.16 -3.42
CA VAL A 604 -17.27 -19.11 -3.92
C VAL A 604 -16.59 -17.92 -3.25
N ILE A 605 -15.45 -18.13 -2.60
CA ILE A 605 -14.81 -17.11 -1.74
C ILE A 605 -13.33 -17.02 -2.07
N ALA A 606 -12.87 -15.84 -2.49
CA ALA A 606 -11.46 -15.57 -2.77
C ALA A 606 -10.68 -15.27 -1.48
N LEU A 607 -9.59 -15.99 -1.27
CA LEU A 607 -8.78 -15.97 -0.04
C LEU A 607 -7.29 -15.74 -0.38
N PRO A 608 -6.46 -15.25 0.56
CA PRO A 608 -5.03 -15.05 0.32
C PRO A 608 -4.26 -16.29 -0.20
N VAL A 609 -4.76 -17.50 0.11
CA VAL A 609 -4.18 -18.78 -0.32
C VAL A 609 -4.77 -19.33 -1.63
N GLY A 610 -5.86 -18.75 -2.15
CA GLY A 610 -6.57 -19.26 -3.33
C GLY A 610 -8.08 -19.01 -3.30
N VAL A 611 -8.88 -20.06 -3.53
CA VAL A 611 -10.34 -19.96 -3.59
C VAL A 611 -11.00 -21.12 -2.86
N ALA A 612 -11.95 -20.79 -1.98
CA ALA A 612 -12.83 -21.73 -1.30
C ALA A 612 -14.13 -21.90 -2.09
N LEU A 613 -14.63 -23.13 -2.16
CA LEU A 613 -15.88 -23.52 -2.80
C LEU A 613 -16.69 -24.27 -1.76
N ILE A 614 -17.94 -23.87 -1.51
CA ILE A 614 -18.79 -24.49 -0.50
C ILE A 614 -20.09 -24.99 -1.14
N SER A 615 -20.38 -26.28 -1.01
CA SER A 615 -21.66 -26.83 -1.50
C SER A 615 -22.83 -26.38 -0.63
N ASP A 616 -24.04 -26.44 -1.19
CA ASP A 616 -25.26 -26.44 -0.38
C ASP A 616 -25.30 -27.65 0.57
N GLY A 617 -26.16 -27.56 1.60
CA GLY A 617 -26.45 -28.66 2.50
C GLY A 617 -27.43 -29.67 1.90
N ASP A 618 -27.01 -30.93 1.76
CA ASP A 618 -27.92 -32.00 1.36
C ASP A 618 -28.74 -32.49 2.56
N TYR A 619 -30.06 -32.31 2.47
CA TYR A 619 -31.01 -32.65 3.52
C TYR A 619 -31.24 -34.17 3.71
N THR A 620 -30.74 -35.02 2.82
CA THR A 620 -30.87 -36.49 2.87
C THR A 620 -29.67 -37.18 3.51
N THR A 621 -28.45 -36.73 3.21
CA THR A 621 -27.19 -37.23 3.77
C THR A 621 -26.78 -36.46 5.02
N LYS A 622 -27.34 -35.25 5.22
CA LYS A 622 -26.99 -34.31 6.30
C LYS A 622 -25.52 -33.90 6.25
N THR A 623 -25.10 -33.48 5.06
CA THR A 623 -23.73 -33.06 4.75
C THR A 623 -23.65 -31.98 3.69
N ARG A 624 -22.61 -31.16 3.75
CA ARG A 624 -22.09 -30.28 2.69
C ARG A 624 -20.60 -30.52 2.48
N GLU A 625 -20.01 -29.94 1.44
CA GLU A 625 -18.59 -30.08 1.11
C GLU A 625 -17.90 -28.73 0.98
N LEU A 626 -16.79 -28.55 1.71
CA LEU A 626 -15.87 -27.42 1.56
C LEU A 626 -14.61 -27.88 0.81
N VAL A 627 -14.29 -27.23 -0.30
CA VAL A 627 -13.08 -27.49 -1.10
C VAL A 627 -12.24 -26.22 -1.15
N LEU A 628 -10.93 -26.34 -0.98
CA LEU A 628 -10.00 -25.22 -1.15
C LEU A 628 -8.99 -25.52 -2.27
N LEU A 629 -8.91 -24.62 -3.26
CA LEU A 629 -7.92 -24.66 -4.34
C LEU A 629 -6.83 -23.60 -4.09
N ALA A 630 -5.59 -23.88 -4.50
CA ALA A 630 -4.47 -22.95 -4.38
C ALA A 630 -4.49 -21.85 -5.46
N ALA A 631 -4.13 -20.62 -5.07
CA ALA A 631 -4.07 -19.45 -5.97
C ALA A 631 -3.17 -19.64 -7.19
N ALA A 632 -2.07 -20.38 -7.02
CA ALA A 632 -0.99 -20.47 -8.00
C ALA A 632 -1.29 -21.43 -9.17
N ASP A 633 -1.86 -22.61 -8.89
CA ASP A 633 -1.93 -23.74 -9.83
C ASP A 633 -3.32 -24.43 -9.90
N GLY A 634 -4.30 -23.99 -9.11
CA GLY A 634 -5.62 -24.62 -9.05
C GLY A 634 -5.63 -26.02 -8.44
N ARG A 635 -4.51 -26.44 -7.82
CA ARG A 635 -4.42 -27.71 -7.10
C ARG A 635 -5.29 -27.62 -5.85
N GLN A 636 -6.07 -28.67 -5.60
CA GLN A 636 -6.77 -28.83 -4.34
C GLN A 636 -5.74 -28.89 -3.19
N LEU A 637 -5.84 -27.93 -2.27
CA LEU A 637 -5.05 -27.90 -1.03
C LEU A 637 -5.60 -28.97 -0.09
N TRP A 638 -6.92 -28.95 0.13
CA TRP A 638 -7.66 -29.90 0.95
C TRP A 638 -9.16 -29.85 0.60
N LYS A 639 -9.91 -30.81 1.14
CA LYS A 639 -11.37 -30.89 1.08
C LYS A 639 -11.87 -31.43 2.42
N ARG A 640 -12.98 -30.90 2.94
CA ARG A 640 -13.62 -31.36 4.19
C ARG A 640 -15.14 -31.41 4.03
N THR A 641 -15.73 -32.54 4.36
CA THR A 641 -17.18 -32.69 4.49
C THR A 641 -17.62 -32.12 5.85
N LEU A 642 -18.67 -31.31 5.84
CA LEU A 642 -19.27 -30.66 7.02
C LEU A 642 -20.73 -31.12 7.17
N GLY A 643 -21.39 -30.84 8.29
CA GLY A 643 -22.85 -30.97 8.45
C GLY A 643 -23.62 -30.01 7.53
N ASP A 644 -24.89 -30.27 7.25
CA ASP A 644 -25.71 -29.38 6.41
C ASP A 644 -26.09 -28.05 7.09
N ASP A 645 -26.00 -27.98 8.41
CA ASP A 645 -26.13 -26.76 9.23
C ASP A 645 -24.80 -26.17 9.71
N ASP A 646 -23.66 -26.77 9.34
CA ASP A 646 -22.34 -26.23 9.66
C ASP A 646 -22.05 -24.96 8.82
N GLN A 647 -21.47 -23.97 9.49
CA GLN A 647 -21.10 -22.67 8.92
C GLN A 647 -19.58 -22.44 9.03
N VAL A 648 -19.04 -21.62 8.13
CA VAL A 648 -17.60 -21.43 7.95
C VAL A 648 -17.25 -19.95 7.84
N TRP A 649 -16.26 -19.53 8.62
CA TRP A 649 -15.68 -18.19 8.59
C TRP A 649 -14.18 -18.27 8.30
N PHE A 650 -13.60 -17.19 7.79
CA PHE A 650 -12.17 -17.09 7.53
C PHE A 650 -11.62 -15.88 8.30
N ALA A 651 -10.58 -16.11 9.10
CA ALA A 651 -9.91 -15.08 9.90
C ALA A 651 -8.48 -15.56 10.22
N GLY A 652 -7.53 -14.63 10.17
CA GLY A 652 -6.10 -14.91 10.27
C GLY A 652 -5.62 -15.94 9.23
N ASP A 653 -4.96 -17.00 9.70
CA ASP A 653 -4.52 -18.13 8.86
C ASP A 653 -5.42 -19.37 9.03
N ARG A 654 -6.70 -19.16 9.38
CA ARG A 654 -7.67 -20.23 9.68
C ARG A 654 -9.00 -20.11 8.92
N ALA A 655 -9.52 -21.27 8.55
CA ALA A 655 -10.94 -21.48 8.32
C ALA A 655 -11.56 -22.01 9.61
N VAL A 656 -12.46 -21.25 10.23
CA VAL A 656 -13.15 -21.63 11.47
C VAL A 656 -14.51 -22.19 11.12
N VAL A 657 -14.76 -23.44 11.50
CA VAL A 657 -16.03 -24.14 11.28
C VAL A 657 -16.81 -24.21 12.60
N ALA A 658 -18.08 -23.81 12.60
CA ALA A 658 -19.00 -24.17 13.67
C ALA A 658 -19.64 -25.54 13.37
N ASP A 659 -19.10 -26.58 14.00
CA ASP A 659 -19.61 -27.96 13.97
C ASP A 659 -20.81 -28.05 14.91
N ARG A 660 -22.00 -27.84 14.33
CA ARG A 660 -23.27 -27.74 15.07
C ARG A 660 -23.64 -29.07 15.72
N LYS A 661 -23.32 -30.16 15.02
CA LYS A 661 -23.60 -31.54 15.43
C LYS A 661 -22.85 -31.96 16.70
N ASN A 662 -21.58 -31.57 16.83
CA ASN A 662 -20.77 -31.90 17.99
C ASN A 662 -20.66 -30.75 19.02
N LYS A 663 -21.30 -29.60 18.77
CA LYS A 663 -21.26 -28.38 19.60
C LYS A 663 -19.84 -27.86 19.85
N GLN A 664 -19.12 -27.60 18.77
CA GLN A 664 -17.73 -27.14 18.85
C GLN A 664 -17.36 -26.21 17.68
N LEU A 665 -16.46 -25.27 17.94
CA LEU A 665 -15.72 -24.54 16.92
C LEU A 665 -14.41 -25.26 16.60
N LEU A 666 -14.09 -25.37 15.32
CA LEU A 666 -12.90 -26.06 14.80
C LEU A 666 -12.04 -25.09 13.99
N GLY A 667 -10.80 -24.85 14.43
CA GLY A 667 -9.84 -24.03 13.69
C GLY A 667 -9.02 -24.86 12.72
N LEU A 668 -9.24 -24.68 11.42
CA LEU A 668 -8.57 -25.43 10.37
C LEU A 668 -7.49 -24.59 9.71
N ASP A 669 -6.29 -25.15 9.55
CA ASP A 669 -5.18 -24.53 8.83
C ASP A 669 -5.54 -24.30 7.36
N MET A 670 -5.53 -23.04 6.91
CA MET A 670 -5.90 -22.69 5.53
C MET A 670 -5.02 -23.37 4.46
N THR A 671 -3.78 -23.74 4.75
CA THR A 671 -2.88 -24.35 3.75
C THR A 671 -3.08 -25.85 3.56
N ASN A 672 -3.56 -26.57 4.58
CA ASN A 672 -3.55 -28.04 4.61
C ASN A 672 -4.77 -28.71 5.28
N GLY A 673 -5.71 -27.94 5.83
CA GLY A 673 -6.98 -28.43 6.37
C GLY A 673 -6.86 -29.18 7.71
N GLN A 674 -5.66 -29.24 8.31
CA GLN A 674 -5.49 -29.85 9.63
C GLN A 674 -6.18 -29.01 10.70
N GLU A 675 -6.87 -29.71 11.60
CA GLU A 675 -7.39 -29.14 12.83
C GLU A 675 -6.22 -28.69 13.71
N ARG A 676 -6.17 -27.40 14.05
CA ARG A 676 -5.15 -26.78 14.90
C ARG A 676 -5.62 -26.62 16.34
N TRP A 677 -6.91 -26.38 16.51
CA TRP A 677 -7.56 -26.21 17.80
C TRP A 677 -9.05 -26.55 17.68
N THR A 678 -9.64 -26.90 18.82
CA THR A 678 -11.06 -27.21 18.97
C THR A 678 -11.55 -26.60 20.28
N GLN A 679 -12.65 -25.84 20.23
CA GLN A 679 -13.18 -25.04 21.34
C GLN A 679 -14.68 -25.33 21.51
N PRO A 680 -15.16 -25.71 22.71
CA PRO A 680 -16.58 -25.97 22.95
C PRO A 680 -17.50 -24.78 22.61
N ASP A 681 -18.63 -25.10 22.00
CA ASP A 681 -19.72 -24.17 21.67
C ASP A 681 -20.83 -24.26 22.74
N PRO A 682 -21.34 -23.14 23.31
CA PRO A 682 -22.37 -23.18 24.35
C PRO A 682 -23.71 -23.76 23.88
N GLU A 683 -24.55 -24.14 24.85
CA GLU A 683 -25.88 -24.65 24.55
C GLU A 683 -26.88 -23.51 24.32
N GLY A 684 -27.37 -23.36 23.09
CA GLY A 684 -28.36 -22.35 22.71
C GLY A 684 -28.79 -22.50 21.25
N SER A 685 -29.63 -21.58 20.78
CA SER A 685 -30.00 -21.49 19.35
C SER A 685 -28.85 -20.90 18.53
N GLN A 686 -28.36 -21.68 17.54
CA GLN A 686 -27.44 -21.27 16.46
C GLN A 686 -26.54 -20.06 16.78
N PRO A 687 -25.48 -20.23 17.59
CA PRO A 687 -24.61 -19.11 17.95
C PRO A 687 -23.91 -18.52 16.73
N ASP A 688 -24.03 -17.20 16.57
CA ASP A 688 -23.49 -16.44 15.44
C ASP A 688 -22.01 -16.10 15.64
N LEU A 689 -21.29 -15.91 14.53
CA LEU A 689 -19.86 -15.58 14.50
C LEU A 689 -19.61 -14.40 13.56
N ILE A 690 -18.92 -13.39 14.09
CA ILE A 690 -18.69 -12.11 13.44
C ILE A 690 -17.17 -11.92 13.33
N THR A 691 -16.68 -11.72 12.11
CA THR A 691 -15.29 -11.28 11.86
C THR A 691 -15.12 -9.84 12.32
N VAL A 692 -14.09 -9.56 13.12
CA VAL A 692 -13.73 -8.16 13.42
C VAL A 692 -13.18 -7.53 12.16
N THR A 693 -13.71 -6.37 11.79
CA THR A 693 -13.24 -5.59 10.64
C THR A 693 -12.39 -4.40 11.08
N THR A 694 -11.49 -3.95 10.22
CA THR A 694 -10.68 -2.74 10.46
C THR A 694 -11.01 -1.64 9.45
N PRO A 695 -10.48 -0.40 9.60
CA PRO A 695 -10.62 0.64 8.60
C PRO A 695 -10.05 0.23 7.21
N ALA A 696 -9.16 -0.77 7.15
CA ALA A 696 -8.65 -1.31 5.88
C ALA A 696 -9.75 -2.04 5.09
N ASP A 697 -10.57 -2.87 5.75
CA ASP A 697 -11.70 -3.58 5.12
C ASP A 697 -12.76 -2.65 4.55
N LEU A 698 -12.93 -1.46 5.14
CA LEU A 698 -13.82 -0.42 4.62
C LEU A 698 -13.18 0.42 3.49
N SER A 699 -11.89 0.23 3.23
CA SER A 699 -11.14 0.93 2.18
C SER A 699 -10.95 0.14 0.89
N GLY A 700 -11.04 -1.20 0.93
CA GLY A 700 -11.01 -2.06 -0.28
C GLY A 700 -12.37 -2.15 -0.99
N PRO A 701 -12.49 -2.93 -2.08
CA PRO A 701 -13.76 -3.12 -2.78
C PRO A 701 -14.79 -3.88 -1.93
N ALA A 702 -16.07 -3.56 -2.07
CA ALA A 702 -17.18 -4.26 -1.42
C ALA A 702 -18.33 -4.51 -2.39
N GLY A 703 -19.00 -5.66 -2.22
CA GLY A 703 -20.07 -6.14 -3.08
C GLY A 703 -21.36 -5.34 -2.95
N ALA A 704 -22.40 -5.75 -3.68
CA ALA A 704 -23.71 -5.09 -3.71
C ALA A 704 -24.41 -4.95 -2.34
N THR A 705 -23.96 -5.69 -1.31
CA THR A 705 -24.46 -5.62 0.08
C THR A 705 -23.53 -4.88 1.04
N GLY A 706 -22.43 -4.28 0.56
CA GLY A 706 -21.42 -3.60 1.38
C GLY A 706 -20.46 -4.52 2.14
N ARG A 707 -20.59 -5.84 2.00
CA ARG A 707 -19.57 -6.80 2.48
C ARG A 707 -18.28 -6.66 1.67
N PRO A 708 -17.10 -6.54 2.30
CA PRO A 708 -15.81 -6.49 1.60
C PRO A 708 -15.60 -7.72 0.70
N LEU A 709 -15.14 -7.50 -0.54
CA LEU A 709 -14.81 -8.57 -1.50
C LEU A 709 -13.40 -9.13 -1.30
N SER A 710 -12.53 -8.34 -0.68
CA SER A 710 -11.15 -8.71 -0.36
C SER A 710 -10.75 -8.09 0.98
N PRO A 711 -11.35 -8.54 2.11
CA PRO A 711 -10.90 -8.12 3.43
C PRO A 711 -9.45 -8.55 3.65
N ASP A 712 -8.71 -7.83 4.49
CA ASP A 712 -7.53 -8.46 5.10
C ASP A 712 -8.04 -9.46 6.15
N LEU A 713 -7.39 -10.61 6.26
CA LEU A 713 -7.72 -11.59 7.28
C LEU A 713 -6.73 -11.52 8.44
N GLY A 714 -5.54 -10.94 8.22
CA GLY A 714 -4.43 -10.97 9.17
C GLY A 714 -4.30 -9.76 10.09
N ASP A 715 -5.08 -8.68 9.89
CA ASP A 715 -4.95 -7.42 10.61
C ASP A 715 -5.68 -7.42 11.97
N ASP A 716 -6.88 -8.00 12.04
CA ASP A 716 -7.53 -8.38 13.31
C ASP A 716 -8.06 -9.83 13.25
N PRO A 717 -7.26 -10.83 13.67
CA PRO A 717 -7.64 -12.25 13.60
C PRO A 717 -8.64 -12.66 14.69
N ARG A 718 -9.44 -11.72 15.23
CA ARG A 718 -10.46 -12.01 16.24
C ARG A 718 -11.80 -12.36 15.59
N LEU A 719 -12.51 -13.26 16.28
CA LEU A 719 -13.92 -13.56 16.02
C LEU A 719 -14.74 -13.20 17.27
N VAL A 720 -15.86 -12.55 17.08
CA VAL A 720 -16.87 -12.35 18.12
C VAL A 720 -17.94 -13.41 17.96
N GLN A 721 -18.15 -14.24 18.99
CA GLN A 721 -19.20 -15.24 19.00
C GLN A 721 -20.32 -14.84 19.96
N ILE A 722 -21.56 -14.86 19.47
CA ILE A 722 -22.77 -14.67 20.27
C ILE A 722 -23.34 -16.06 20.59
N GLY A 723 -23.36 -16.43 21.86
CA GLY A 723 -24.02 -17.63 22.37
C GLY A 723 -25.54 -17.47 22.38
N GLY A 724 -26.28 -18.57 22.18
CA GLY A 724 -27.73 -18.61 22.44
C GLY A 724 -28.09 -18.68 23.93
N ASP A 725 -27.16 -18.25 24.79
CA ASP A 725 -27.27 -17.95 26.22
C ASP A 725 -27.00 -16.44 26.49
N ASP A 726 -27.18 -15.62 25.45
CA ASP A 726 -26.94 -14.17 25.36
C ASP A 726 -25.50 -13.74 25.76
N SER A 727 -24.57 -14.70 25.75
CA SER A 727 -23.16 -14.49 26.11
C SER A 727 -22.29 -14.17 24.89
N VAL A 728 -21.51 -13.11 24.99
CA VAL A 728 -20.51 -12.77 23.96
C VAL A 728 -19.14 -13.26 24.39
N ARG A 729 -18.45 -13.92 23.46
CA ARG A 729 -17.05 -14.37 23.58
C ARG A 729 -16.23 -13.80 22.44
N VAL A 730 -15.08 -13.23 22.76
CA VAL A 730 -14.08 -12.82 21.76
C VAL A 730 -13.01 -13.91 21.72
N LEU A 731 -12.80 -14.51 20.55
CA LEU A 731 -11.84 -15.58 20.31
C LEU A 731 -10.72 -15.09 19.39
N ASP A 732 -9.50 -15.53 19.65
CA ASP A 732 -8.41 -15.46 18.68
C ASP A 732 -8.57 -16.62 17.69
N ALA A 733 -8.79 -16.34 16.40
CA ALA A 733 -9.05 -17.35 15.38
C ALA A 733 -7.83 -18.24 15.14
N ASN A 734 -6.61 -17.71 15.24
CA ASN A 734 -5.38 -18.44 14.95
C ASN A 734 -5.12 -19.59 15.94
N THR A 735 -5.52 -19.39 17.21
CA THR A 735 -5.23 -20.27 18.36
C THR A 735 -6.48 -20.90 19.01
N GLY A 736 -7.69 -20.41 18.71
CA GLY A 736 -8.96 -20.86 19.31
C GLY A 736 -9.20 -20.33 20.72
N LYS A 737 -8.28 -19.53 21.24
CA LYS A 737 -8.32 -19.06 22.62
C LYS A 737 -9.43 -18.02 22.79
N VAL A 738 -10.39 -18.30 23.66
CA VAL A 738 -11.29 -17.28 24.21
C VAL A 738 -10.43 -16.25 24.96
N LEU A 739 -10.37 -15.03 24.43
CA LEU A 739 -9.63 -13.89 24.99
C LEU A 739 -10.41 -13.28 26.16
N VAL A 740 -11.73 -13.10 25.96
CA VAL A 740 -12.67 -12.63 26.98
C VAL A 740 -14.08 -13.17 26.70
N SER A 741 -14.89 -13.25 27.75
CA SER A 741 -16.27 -13.72 27.74
C SER A 741 -17.10 -12.86 28.68
N ARG A 742 -18.33 -12.52 28.30
CA ARG A 742 -19.28 -11.79 29.14
C ARG A 742 -20.73 -12.23 28.85
N PRO A 743 -21.55 -12.58 29.87
CA PRO A 743 -22.98 -12.83 29.70
C PRO A 743 -23.77 -11.52 29.57
N ASP A 744 -25.01 -11.62 29.12
CA ASP A 744 -25.96 -10.50 29.04
C ASP A 744 -25.42 -9.33 28.17
N VAL A 745 -25.04 -9.63 26.92
CA VAL A 745 -24.41 -8.65 25.99
C VAL A 745 -25.21 -8.43 24.70
N ALA A 746 -25.65 -9.51 24.05
CA ALA A 746 -26.42 -9.50 22.80
C ALA A 746 -27.12 -10.86 22.61
N ASP A 747 -28.32 -10.86 22.03
CA ASP A 747 -29.02 -12.09 21.63
C ASP A 747 -28.72 -12.48 20.16
N THR A 748 -28.99 -13.73 19.77
CA THR A 748 -28.69 -14.23 18.40
C THR A 748 -29.63 -13.70 17.30
N THR A 749 -30.43 -12.67 17.59
CA THR A 749 -31.31 -11.94 16.65
C THR A 749 -31.06 -10.42 16.64
N ASP A 750 -30.15 -9.93 17.50
CA ASP A 750 -29.64 -8.56 17.44
C ASP A 750 -28.92 -8.27 16.11
N ASP A 751 -28.88 -6.98 15.72
CA ASP A 751 -28.09 -6.53 14.57
C ASP A 751 -26.74 -6.02 15.11
N VAL A 752 -25.66 -6.66 14.69
CA VAL A 752 -24.39 -6.72 15.44
C VAL A 752 -23.21 -6.64 14.49
N ILE A 753 -22.23 -5.80 14.85
CA ILE A 753 -20.98 -5.67 14.08
C ILE A 753 -19.78 -5.59 15.01
N ALA A 754 -18.64 -6.08 14.54
CA ALA A 754 -17.36 -5.88 15.18
C ALA A 754 -16.44 -5.05 14.26
N HIS A 755 -16.02 -3.88 14.73
CA HIS A 755 -15.20 -2.94 13.96
C HIS A 755 -14.18 -2.23 14.86
N ASN A 756 -12.94 -2.10 14.37
CA ASN A 756 -11.84 -1.34 14.98
C ASN A 756 -11.77 -1.49 16.51
N GLY A 757 -11.62 -2.74 16.97
CA GLY A 757 -11.49 -3.07 18.40
C GLY A 757 -12.77 -3.00 19.24
N ARG A 758 -13.95 -2.79 18.64
CA ARG A 758 -15.24 -2.69 19.36
C ARG A 758 -16.31 -3.62 18.79
N LEU A 759 -17.15 -4.16 19.67
CA LEU A 759 -18.45 -4.75 19.32
C LEU A 759 -19.52 -3.66 19.49
N ILE A 760 -20.37 -3.50 18.48
CA ILE A 760 -21.53 -2.60 18.53
C ILE A 760 -22.80 -3.46 18.36
N VAL A 761 -23.75 -3.27 19.28
CA VAL A 761 -25.01 -4.03 19.36
C VAL A 761 -26.19 -3.08 19.20
N ARG A 762 -27.09 -3.39 18.25
CA ARG A 762 -28.44 -2.81 18.18
C ARG A 762 -29.39 -3.74 18.95
N GLU A 763 -29.55 -3.49 20.25
CA GLU A 763 -30.47 -4.24 21.11
C GLU A 763 -31.87 -4.36 20.47
N SER A 764 -32.48 -5.54 20.57
CA SER A 764 -33.79 -5.81 20.01
C SER A 764 -34.94 -5.42 20.95
N ASP A 765 -34.73 -5.51 22.26
CA ASP A 765 -35.75 -5.25 23.29
C ASP A 765 -35.96 -3.74 23.54
N GLY A 766 -36.61 -3.09 22.56
CA GLY A 766 -36.78 -1.64 22.50
C GLY A 766 -35.69 -0.96 21.67
N ALA A 767 -35.51 -1.43 20.42
CA ALA A 767 -34.50 -1.07 19.41
C ALA A 767 -34.45 0.42 18.97
N HIS A 768 -34.33 1.30 19.95
CA HIS A 768 -34.10 2.74 19.82
C HIS A 768 -32.62 3.08 20.06
N ARG A 769 -31.82 2.18 20.64
CA ARG A 769 -30.45 2.44 21.11
C ARG A 769 -29.40 1.55 20.45
N LEU A 770 -28.18 2.06 20.42
CA LEU A 770 -26.96 1.33 20.09
C LEU A 770 -26.02 1.32 21.30
N VAL A 771 -25.39 0.18 21.56
CA VAL A 771 -24.46 -0.02 22.68
C VAL A 771 -23.11 -0.48 22.15
N ALA A 772 -22.03 0.11 22.65
CA ALA A 772 -20.66 -0.26 22.33
C ALA A 772 -19.99 -1.00 23.50
N TYR A 773 -19.10 -1.94 23.16
CA TYR A 773 -18.26 -2.71 24.08
C TYR A 773 -16.83 -2.81 23.52
N GLY A 774 -15.80 -2.62 24.34
CA GLY A 774 -14.41 -2.81 23.91
C GLY A 774 -14.01 -4.29 23.83
N LEU A 775 -13.53 -4.79 22.69
CA LEU A 775 -13.30 -6.23 22.46
C LEU A 775 -12.22 -6.85 23.37
N ASP A 776 -11.29 -6.07 23.90
CA ASP A 776 -10.20 -6.56 24.75
C ASP A 776 -10.69 -7.07 26.12
N LYS A 777 -11.91 -6.68 26.53
CA LYS A 777 -12.44 -6.93 27.89
C LYS A 777 -13.96 -7.09 27.98
N LEU A 778 -14.71 -6.65 26.97
CA LEU A 778 -16.16 -6.44 27.01
C LEU A 778 -16.62 -5.57 28.20
N ASP A 779 -15.75 -4.67 28.69
CA ASP A 779 -16.08 -3.61 29.65
C ASP A 779 -16.44 -2.28 28.94
N GLY A 780 -17.00 -1.34 29.70
CA GLY A 780 -17.63 -0.12 29.16
C GLY A 780 -18.95 -0.44 28.46
N VAL A 781 -20.08 -0.17 29.12
CA VAL A 781 -21.41 -0.23 28.47
C VAL A 781 -21.76 1.17 28.02
N ASP A 782 -21.18 1.58 26.90
CA ASP A 782 -21.37 2.92 26.37
C ASP A 782 -22.60 2.93 25.45
N ILE A 783 -23.68 3.57 25.90
CA ILE A 783 -24.87 3.80 25.07
C ILE A 783 -24.54 4.95 24.11
N ILE A 784 -23.91 4.61 22.99
CA ILE A 784 -23.40 5.57 22.00
C ILE A 784 -24.51 6.26 21.19
N TYR A 785 -25.72 5.68 21.16
CA TYR A 785 -26.87 6.33 20.55
C TYR A 785 -28.20 5.93 21.20
N THR A 786 -29.17 6.85 21.17
CA THR A 786 -30.58 6.55 21.44
C THR A 786 -31.46 7.51 20.63
N SER A 787 -32.43 6.96 19.90
CA SER A 787 -33.44 7.70 19.13
C SER A 787 -34.20 8.69 20.02
N ALA A 788 -34.33 9.92 19.51
CA ALA A 788 -35.16 10.94 20.13
C ALA A 788 -36.67 10.66 19.96
N SER A 789 -37.05 9.77 19.04
CA SER A 789 -38.44 9.35 18.81
C SER A 789 -38.68 7.96 19.39
N ARG A 790 -39.67 7.88 20.29
CA ARG A 790 -40.12 6.61 20.92
C ARG A 790 -40.85 5.68 19.95
N ASP A 791 -41.21 6.17 18.77
CA ASP A 791 -41.89 5.40 17.73
C ASP A 791 -40.93 5.01 16.59
N ALA A 792 -39.69 5.54 16.59
CA ALA A 792 -38.69 5.23 15.56
C ALA A 792 -37.78 4.07 16.01
N ARG A 793 -37.73 3.04 15.17
CA ARG A 793 -36.89 1.85 15.29
C ARG A 793 -35.57 2.06 14.55
N LEU A 794 -34.54 1.33 14.97
CA LEU A 794 -33.28 1.20 14.24
C LEU A 794 -33.25 -0.10 13.42
N TRP A 795 -32.64 -0.10 12.24
CA TRP A 795 -32.31 -1.30 11.46
C TRP A 795 -31.04 -1.09 10.60
N ARG A 796 -30.39 -2.18 10.20
CA ARG A 796 -29.14 -2.19 9.40
C ARG A 796 -28.00 -1.45 10.09
N LEU A 797 -27.33 -2.11 11.01
CA LEU A 797 -26.10 -1.63 11.60
C LEU A 797 -24.90 -1.90 10.66
N THR A 798 -24.07 -0.90 10.40
CA THR A 798 -22.78 -1.07 9.70
C THR A 798 -21.74 -0.06 10.17
N ALA A 799 -20.46 -0.38 10.02
CA ALA A 799 -19.37 0.58 10.27
C ALA A 799 -19.20 1.48 9.04
N CYS A 800 -19.11 2.79 9.25
CA CYS A 800 -19.04 3.79 8.17
C CYS A 800 -17.94 4.83 8.45
N GLY A 801 -16.77 4.31 8.83
CA GLY A 801 -15.60 5.09 9.19
C GLY A 801 -14.90 4.55 10.44
N ASP A 802 -13.64 4.93 10.60
CA ASP A 802 -12.67 4.39 11.56
C ASP A 802 -13.22 4.27 12.99
N ASP A 803 -13.99 5.27 13.44
CA ASP A 803 -14.61 5.35 14.77
C ASP A 803 -16.13 5.65 14.66
N ARG A 804 -16.78 5.24 13.56
CA ARG A 804 -18.15 5.64 13.21
C ARG A 804 -19.05 4.46 12.83
N VAL A 805 -20.28 4.40 13.35
CA VAL A 805 -21.33 3.48 12.88
C VAL A 805 -22.48 4.21 12.21
N CYS A 806 -23.12 3.56 11.24
CA CYS A 806 -24.30 4.03 10.56
C CYS A 806 -25.46 3.05 10.77
N THR A 807 -26.66 3.59 10.96
CA THR A 807 -27.91 2.82 11.08
C THR A 807 -29.07 3.57 10.44
N LEU A 808 -30.09 2.86 9.96
CA LEU A 808 -31.34 3.46 9.49
C LEU A 808 -32.29 3.68 10.68
N GLU A 809 -32.95 4.83 10.71
CA GLU A 809 -33.91 5.25 11.73
C GLU A 809 -35.22 5.72 11.08
N GLY A 810 -36.36 5.27 11.63
CA GLY A 810 -37.70 5.53 11.09
C GLY A 810 -38.71 4.53 11.64
N THR A 811 -39.91 4.42 11.06
CA THR A 811 -40.91 3.43 11.52
C THR A 811 -40.58 1.98 11.15
N GLY A 812 -39.70 1.78 10.16
CA GLY A 812 -39.13 0.49 9.76
C GLY A 812 -38.72 0.46 8.28
N PRO A 813 -38.25 -0.70 7.78
CA PRO A 813 -37.95 -0.90 6.36
C PRO A 813 -39.10 -0.47 5.46
N GLY A 814 -38.79 0.29 4.40
CA GLY A 814 -39.78 0.82 3.46
C GLY A 814 -40.44 2.15 3.85
N ASP A 815 -40.15 2.72 5.04
CA ASP A 815 -40.64 4.05 5.45
C ASP A 815 -40.08 5.16 4.54
N ALA A 816 -40.95 5.90 3.88
CA ALA A 816 -40.60 7.02 3.01
C ALA A 816 -39.93 8.20 3.73
N ASN A 817 -39.93 8.21 5.07
CA ASN A 817 -39.31 9.22 5.93
C ASN A 817 -38.09 8.68 6.69
N ALA A 818 -37.63 7.46 6.37
CA ALA A 818 -36.42 6.89 6.97
C ALA A 818 -35.20 7.78 6.72
N GLN A 819 -34.28 7.78 7.69
CA GLN A 819 -33.02 8.51 7.63
C GLN A 819 -31.86 7.61 8.05
N VAL A 820 -30.70 7.78 7.43
CA VAL A 820 -29.45 7.23 7.96
C VAL A 820 -28.92 8.16 9.05
N VAL A 821 -28.58 7.57 10.20
CA VAL A 821 -27.94 8.22 11.34
C VAL A 821 -26.51 7.72 11.42
N ALA A 822 -25.54 8.61 11.30
CA ALA A 822 -24.14 8.30 11.53
C ALA A 822 -23.74 8.75 12.94
N VAL A 823 -23.21 7.83 13.74
CA VAL A 823 -22.89 7.99 15.16
C VAL A 823 -21.38 7.91 15.33
N ASP A 824 -20.81 8.94 15.95
CA ASP A 824 -19.42 8.94 16.39
C ASP A 824 -19.32 8.13 17.70
N ILE A 825 -18.53 7.06 17.70
CA ILE A 825 -18.44 6.13 18.83
C ILE A 825 -17.75 6.80 20.05
N PRO A 826 -16.58 7.49 19.92
CA PRO A 826 -15.98 8.23 21.03
C PRO A 826 -16.83 9.36 21.64
N GLU A 827 -17.59 10.10 20.84
CA GLU A 827 -18.41 11.23 21.31
C GLU A 827 -19.83 10.82 21.77
N GLY A 828 -20.26 9.59 21.49
CA GLY A 828 -21.54 9.04 21.95
C GLY A 828 -22.77 9.81 21.43
N LYS A 829 -22.69 10.32 20.19
CA LYS A 829 -23.75 11.15 19.58
C LYS A 829 -23.74 11.04 18.04
N PRO A 830 -24.84 11.45 17.36
CA PRO A 830 -24.82 11.59 15.91
C PRO A 830 -23.78 12.63 15.46
N ALA A 831 -22.93 12.23 14.51
CA ALA A 831 -22.16 13.16 13.70
C ALA A 831 -23.08 13.90 12.72
N TRP A 832 -23.97 13.18 12.04
CA TRP A 832 -25.01 13.72 11.17
C TRP A 832 -26.21 12.79 11.01
N LYS A 833 -27.25 13.30 10.34
CA LYS A 833 -28.42 12.55 9.87
C LYS A 833 -28.78 12.98 8.45
N ALA A 834 -29.06 12.04 7.55
CA ALA A 834 -29.43 12.31 6.17
C ALA A 834 -30.63 11.44 5.74
N ALA A 835 -31.51 11.99 4.89
CA ALA A 835 -32.70 11.27 4.43
C ALA A 835 -32.33 10.05 3.57
N ALA A 836 -32.94 8.90 3.87
CA ALA A 836 -32.73 7.60 3.24
C ALA A 836 -34.10 6.94 2.97
N PRO A 837 -34.95 7.56 2.13
CA PRO A 837 -36.35 7.18 1.96
C PRO A 837 -36.47 5.74 1.47
N GLN A 838 -37.28 4.94 2.18
CA GLN A 838 -37.52 3.52 1.89
C GLN A 838 -36.28 2.63 1.90
N ALA A 839 -35.17 3.07 2.51
CA ALA A 839 -33.94 2.31 2.53
C ALA A 839 -34.05 1.02 3.37
N ASP A 840 -33.41 -0.03 2.87
CA ASP A 840 -33.31 -1.34 3.52
C ASP A 840 -31.87 -1.88 3.57
N LEU A 841 -30.90 -1.09 3.08
CA LEU A 841 -29.47 -1.41 3.05
C LEU A 841 -28.60 -0.15 3.23
N ILE A 842 -27.47 -0.28 3.95
CA ILE A 842 -26.38 0.70 4.00
C ILE A 842 -25.10 0.03 3.51
N ILE A 843 -24.44 0.63 2.52
CA ILE A 843 -23.13 0.25 1.98
C ILE A 843 -22.12 1.35 2.39
N PRO A 844 -21.17 1.10 3.29
CA PRO A 844 -20.19 2.11 3.69
C PRO A 844 -19.13 2.32 2.61
N VAL A 845 -18.84 3.57 2.27
CA VAL A 845 -17.82 4.01 1.30
C VAL A 845 -16.79 4.86 2.05
N GLY A 846 -15.88 4.19 2.77
CA GLY A 846 -15.01 4.85 3.74
C GLY A 846 -15.83 5.51 4.85
N GLN A 847 -15.82 6.86 4.88
CA GLN A 847 -16.57 7.70 5.82
C GLN A 847 -17.94 8.16 5.24
N ALA A 848 -18.20 7.91 3.96
CA ALA A 848 -19.46 8.13 3.26
C ALA A 848 -20.32 6.85 3.28
N VAL A 849 -21.59 6.93 2.83
CA VAL A 849 -22.48 5.77 2.68
C VAL A 849 -23.33 5.85 1.40
N ILE A 850 -23.56 4.71 0.76
CA ILE A 850 -24.69 4.53 -0.14
C ILE A 850 -25.82 3.91 0.67
N THR A 851 -26.99 4.55 0.71
CA THR A 851 -28.23 3.92 1.19
C THR A 851 -29.02 3.44 -0.02
N ALA A 852 -29.35 2.15 -0.07
CA ALA A 852 -30.19 1.60 -1.13
C ALA A 852 -31.61 1.32 -0.61
N GLY A 853 -32.61 1.47 -1.49
CA GLY A 853 -34.02 1.36 -1.17
C GLY A 853 -34.91 1.10 -2.39
N ALA A 854 -36.19 0.86 -2.14
CA ALA A 854 -37.13 0.32 -3.14
C ALA A 854 -37.47 1.24 -4.33
N SER A 855 -37.09 2.51 -4.29
CA SER A 855 -37.46 3.52 -5.30
C SER A 855 -36.35 4.54 -5.63
N GLU A 856 -35.45 4.81 -4.68
CA GLU A 856 -34.31 5.72 -4.81
C GLU A 856 -33.13 5.16 -4.00
N ASN A 857 -31.95 5.15 -4.62
CA ASN A 857 -30.68 4.94 -3.95
C ASN A 857 -29.97 6.30 -3.82
N ARG A 858 -29.17 6.48 -2.76
CA ARG A 858 -28.53 7.77 -2.44
C ARG A 858 -27.11 7.57 -1.96
N LEU A 859 -26.20 8.42 -2.43
CA LEU A 859 -24.84 8.54 -1.93
C LEU A 859 -24.76 9.78 -1.03
N THR A 860 -24.44 9.58 0.24
CA THR A 860 -24.28 10.61 1.28
C THR A 860 -22.83 10.64 1.74
N ASP A 861 -22.22 11.82 1.82
CA ASP A 861 -20.80 11.96 2.16
C ASP A 861 -20.49 11.90 3.67
N ALA A 862 -19.24 12.21 4.02
CA ALA A 862 -18.73 12.16 5.39
C ALA A 862 -19.27 13.26 6.32
N ASP A 863 -19.86 14.33 5.78
CA ASP A 863 -20.48 15.45 6.51
C ASP A 863 -22.02 15.35 6.54
N GLY A 864 -22.61 14.47 5.72
CA GLY A 864 -24.03 14.17 5.67
C GLY A 864 -24.77 14.81 4.50
N GLU A 865 -24.07 15.42 3.53
CA GLU A 865 -24.69 15.96 2.32
C GLU A 865 -24.91 14.85 1.27
N THR A 866 -26.02 14.92 0.53
CA THR A 866 -26.33 13.95 -0.53
C THR A 866 -25.60 14.34 -1.83
N VAL A 867 -24.53 13.63 -2.14
CA VAL A 867 -23.71 13.77 -3.36
C VAL A 867 -24.54 13.44 -4.62
N TRP A 868 -25.37 12.40 -4.55
CA TRP A 868 -26.26 11.97 -5.62
C TRP A 868 -27.45 11.16 -5.06
N ALA A 869 -28.58 11.22 -5.76
CA ALA A 869 -29.78 10.41 -5.53
C ALA A 869 -30.41 10.00 -6.87
N GLY A 870 -30.91 8.77 -6.99
CA GLY A 870 -31.57 8.28 -8.20
C GLY A 870 -31.81 6.76 -8.22
N PRO A 871 -32.35 6.22 -9.33
CA PRO A 871 -32.67 4.79 -9.48
C PRO A 871 -31.46 3.89 -9.79
N GLN A 872 -30.27 4.45 -10.03
CA GLN A 872 -29.05 3.65 -10.27
C GLN A 872 -28.69 2.80 -9.03
N ALA A 873 -28.15 1.60 -9.22
CA ALA A 873 -27.41 0.93 -8.15
C ALA A 873 -25.98 1.48 -8.06
N ALA A 874 -25.31 1.27 -6.92
CA ALA A 874 -23.91 1.64 -6.76
C ALA A 874 -23.12 0.60 -5.95
N ALA A 875 -21.82 0.53 -6.23
CA ALA A 875 -20.87 -0.45 -5.70
C ALA A 875 -19.57 0.24 -5.27
N ARG A 876 -18.95 -0.21 -4.18
CA ARG A 876 -17.71 0.37 -3.67
C ARG A 876 -16.49 -0.24 -4.36
N LEU A 877 -15.63 0.62 -4.90
CA LEU A 877 -14.28 0.26 -5.37
C LEU A 877 -13.23 0.49 -4.28
N ASP A 878 -13.29 1.65 -3.63
CA ASP A 878 -12.48 1.98 -2.46
C ASP A 878 -13.21 3.00 -1.54
N ALA A 879 -12.53 3.55 -0.54
CA ALA A 879 -13.12 4.52 0.39
C ALA A 879 -13.51 5.90 -0.20
N ALA A 880 -13.27 6.17 -1.49
CA ALA A 880 -13.80 7.33 -2.20
C ALA A 880 -14.25 7.08 -3.65
N ASN A 881 -14.07 5.88 -4.20
CA ASN A 881 -14.45 5.53 -5.56
C ASN A 881 -15.60 4.51 -5.61
N VAL A 882 -16.55 4.74 -6.51
CA VAL A 882 -17.75 3.88 -6.71
C VAL A 882 -18.04 3.65 -8.19
N LEU A 883 -18.60 2.48 -8.50
CA LEU A 883 -19.29 2.23 -9.77
C LEU A 883 -20.78 2.48 -9.59
N GLU A 884 -21.39 3.23 -10.51
CA GLU A 884 -22.85 3.36 -10.68
C GLU A 884 -23.31 2.45 -11.82
N LEU A 885 -24.42 1.74 -11.62
CA LEU A 885 -25.09 0.93 -12.63
C LEU A 885 -26.48 1.52 -12.90
N SER A 886 -26.85 1.74 -14.16
CA SER A 886 -28.13 2.37 -14.54
C SER A 886 -29.39 1.55 -14.23
N LYS A 887 -29.24 0.39 -13.58
CA LYS A 887 -30.28 -0.56 -13.17
C LYS A 887 -29.87 -1.21 -11.84
N PRO A 888 -30.80 -1.77 -11.05
CA PRO A 888 -30.49 -2.61 -9.90
C PRO A 888 -29.61 -3.82 -10.24
N PHE A 889 -28.89 -4.35 -9.23
CA PHE A 889 -28.24 -5.65 -9.35
C PHE A 889 -29.28 -6.75 -9.59
N ALA A 890 -29.10 -7.52 -10.66
CA ALA A 890 -30.04 -8.53 -11.13
C ALA A 890 -29.37 -9.90 -11.23
N GLY A 891 -30.00 -10.95 -10.71
CA GLY A 891 -29.52 -12.35 -10.78
C GLY A 891 -29.70 -13.02 -12.15
N TYR A 892 -29.92 -12.24 -13.20
CA TYR A 892 -30.13 -12.67 -14.59
C TYR A 892 -29.38 -11.72 -15.54
N PRO A 893 -28.99 -12.18 -16.74
CA PRO A 893 -28.34 -11.33 -17.75
C PRO A 893 -29.22 -10.15 -18.19
N ASP A 894 -28.65 -8.95 -18.23
CA ASP A 894 -29.28 -7.72 -18.71
C ASP A 894 -28.20 -6.71 -19.16
N ASP A 895 -28.62 -5.60 -19.77
CA ASP A 895 -27.78 -4.54 -20.31
C ASP A 895 -27.84 -3.25 -19.45
N PRO A 896 -27.14 -3.14 -18.31
CA PRO A 896 -27.02 -1.89 -17.55
C PRO A 896 -25.86 -1.02 -18.08
N ALA A 897 -26.03 0.30 -18.09
CA ALA A 897 -24.93 1.23 -18.33
C ALA A 897 -24.12 1.45 -17.05
N LEU A 898 -22.79 1.42 -17.18
CA LEU A 898 -21.83 1.60 -16.10
C LEU A 898 -21.23 3.01 -16.13
N ALA A 899 -21.11 3.63 -14.97
CA ALA A 899 -20.38 4.89 -14.76
C ALA A 899 -19.43 4.77 -13.55
N GLY A 900 -18.32 5.49 -13.57
CA GLY A 900 -17.38 5.59 -12.45
C GLY A 900 -17.46 6.96 -11.78
N ARG A 901 -17.39 7.03 -10.45
CA ARG A 901 -17.41 8.29 -9.68
C ARG A 901 -16.34 8.29 -8.59
N HIS A 902 -15.77 9.46 -8.34
CA HIS A 902 -15.03 9.79 -7.12
C HIS A 902 -15.85 10.74 -6.22
N LEU A 903 -15.70 10.65 -4.89
CA LEU A 903 -16.37 11.52 -3.92
C LEU A 903 -15.94 12.99 -4.07
N GLY A 904 -16.74 13.75 -4.82
CA GLY A 904 -16.54 15.15 -5.16
C GLY A 904 -16.77 15.45 -6.64
N ASP A 905 -16.64 14.42 -7.49
CA ASP A 905 -16.71 14.54 -8.95
C ASP A 905 -18.06 14.11 -9.55
N GLN A 906 -18.25 14.47 -10.82
CA GLN A 906 -19.35 14.02 -11.67
C GLN A 906 -19.07 12.61 -12.26
N PRO A 907 -20.10 11.81 -12.57
CA PRO A 907 -19.91 10.41 -12.95
C PRO A 907 -19.41 10.28 -14.40
N VAL A 908 -18.23 9.69 -14.56
CA VAL A 908 -17.62 9.36 -15.86
C VAL A 908 -18.39 8.20 -16.47
N GLN A 909 -19.07 8.42 -17.60
CA GLN A 909 -19.82 7.37 -18.29
C GLN A 909 -18.87 6.41 -19.01
N LEU A 910 -18.95 5.12 -18.69
CA LEU A 910 -18.03 4.11 -19.22
C LEU A 910 -18.65 3.35 -20.40
N GLY A 911 -19.95 3.04 -20.33
CA GLY A 911 -20.70 2.41 -21.43
C GLY A 911 -21.64 1.31 -20.96
N PRO A 912 -22.40 0.68 -21.88
CA PRO A 912 -23.21 -0.48 -21.56
C PRO A 912 -22.33 -1.69 -21.21
N LEU A 913 -22.69 -2.39 -20.14
CA LEU A 913 -22.47 -3.83 -20.05
C LEU A 913 -23.50 -4.51 -20.98
N SER A 914 -23.19 -5.70 -21.48
CA SER A 914 -24.08 -6.42 -22.41
C SER A 914 -24.19 -7.89 -22.02
N ASP A 915 -25.43 -8.38 -21.89
CA ASP A 915 -25.76 -9.73 -21.41
C ASP A 915 -25.10 -10.08 -20.05
N VAL A 916 -24.96 -9.12 -19.12
CA VAL A 916 -24.25 -9.32 -17.85
C VAL A 916 -25.21 -9.62 -16.70
N ASN A 917 -24.98 -10.75 -16.01
CA ASN A 917 -25.68 -11.10 -14.78
C ASN A 917 -25.05 -10.36 -13.59
N THR A 918 -25.55 -9.17 -13.29
CA THR A 918 -24.89 -8.27 -12.32
C THR A 918 -24.90 -8.77 -10.88
N GLY A 919 -25.81 -9.68 -10.51
CA GLY A 919 -25.79 -10.38 -9.23
C GLY A 919 -24.63 -11.37 -9.07
N THR A 920 -23.88 -11.66 -10.14
CA THR A 920 -22.67 -12.51 -10.14
C THR A 920 -21.37 -11.72 -10.33
N CYS A 921 -21.44 -10.39 -10.26
CA CYS A 921 -20.28 -9.54 -10.48
C CYS A 921 -19.43 -9.37 -9.21
N SER A 922 -18.11 -9.37 -9.40
CA SER A 922 -17.12 -8.93 -8.41
C SER A 922 -16.08 -8.03 -9.07
N TRP A 923 -15.44 -7.16 -8.28
CA TRP A 923 -14.59 -6.09 -8.78
C TRP A 923 -13.43 -5.78 -7.84
N ASN A 924 -12.32 -5.33 -8.42
CA ASN A 924 -11.29 -4.54 -7.72
C ASN A 924 -11.33 -3.09 -8.25
N THR A 925 -10.33 -2.25 -7.98
CA THR A 925 -10.32 -0.85 -8.43
C THR A 925 -10.12 -0.63 -9.93
N THR A 926 -9.86 -1.68 -10.72
CA THR A 926 -9.57 -1.57 -12.17
C THR A 926 -10.39 -2.52 -13.05
N HIS A 927 -10.85 -3.63 -12.48
CA HIS A 927 -11.50 -4.74 -13.20
C HIS A 927 -12.81 -5.16 -12.57
N LEU A 928 -13.75 -5.53 -13.44
CA LEU A 928 -15.06 -6.11 -13.15
C LEU A 928 -15.12 -7.49 -13.82
N ALA A 929 -15.49 -8.53 -13.07
CA ALA A 929 -15.67 -9.90 -13.58
C ALA A 929 -17.09 -10.39 -13.24
N CYS A 930 -17.79 -10.94 -14.22
CA CYS A 930 -19.19 -11.36 -14.08
C CYS A 930 -19.52 -12.57 -14.98
N ALA A 931 -20.61 -13.28 -14.70
CA ALA A 931 -21.18 -14.25 -15.63
C ALA A 931 -22.13 -13.59 -16.65
N THR A 932 -22.26 -14.18 -17.83
CA THR A 932 -23.22 -13.81 -18.89
C THR A 932 -24.33 -14.87 -19.01
N GLY A 933 -25.09 -14.87 -20.11
CA GLY A 933 -25.97 -15.97 -20.50
C GLY A 933 -25.24 -17.30 -20.77
N GLU A 934 -24.03 -17.27 -21.33
CA GLU A 934 -23.31 -18.45 -21.84
C GLU A 934 -21.88 -18.65 -21.27
N ASP A 935 -21.22 -17.59 -20.83
CA ASP A 935 -19.80 -17.59 -20.41
C ASP A 935 -19.48 -16.58 -19.29
N PHE A 936 -18.20 -16.29 -19.03
CA PHE A 936 -17.79 -15.20 -18.15
C PHE A 936 -17.14 -14.06 -18.94
N VAL A 937 -17.27 -12.84 -18.44
CA VAL A 937 -16.56 -11.66 -18.96
C VAL A 937 -15.68 -11.04 -17.90
N LEU A 938 -14.45 -10.69 -18.27
CA LEU A 938 -13.56 -9.78 -17.53
C LEU A 938 -13.48 -8.45 -18.29
N ILE A 939 -13.71 -7.35 -17.57
CA ILE A 939 -13.85 -6.00 -18.12
C ILE A 939 -12.95 -5.05 -17.34
N ARG A 940 -11.97 -4.43 -18.02
CA ARG A 940 -11.15 -3.36 -17.47
C ARG A 940 -11.88 -2.02 -17.62
N PHE A 941 -12.02 -1.28 -16.53
CA PHE A 941 -12.75 -0.01 -16.48
C PHE A 941 -11.91 1.18 -15.95
N ALA A 942 -10.70 0.92 -15.42
CA ALA A 942 -9.72 1.94 -15.01
C ALA A 942 -8.27 1.48 -15.28
N LYS A 943 -7.30 2.39 -15.13
CA LYS A 943 -5.84 2.13 -15.18
C LYS A 943 -5.11 2.51 -13.89
#